data_AF-A0A939AVN5-F1
#
_entry.id   AF-A0A939AVN5-F1
#
_cell.length_a   1.000
_cell.length_b   1.000
_cell.length_c   1.000
_cell.angle_alpha   90.00
_cell.angle_beta   90.00
_cell.angle_gamma   90.00
#
_symmetry.space_group_name_H-M   'P 1'
#
loop_
_entity.id
_entity.type
_entity.pdbx_description
1 polymer ?
#
loop_
_entity_poly.entity_id
_entity_poly.type
_entity_poly.pdbx_seq_one_letter_code
_entity_poly.pdbx_strand_id
1 'polypeptide(L)'
;MKQRHLVYGLNHGYIHDWLVLGPAVTPVTEQPKPGEEALAYRGRLLQAADHTACDFPDPPQEIQKIVCFGEPLYWEVEHCQEDHLVERDVAAAVYSHARVWAFTRFSCPGAEALTLSLTLSCPTSVWLNGRHVRYCGGIAALDDQTSQTYAFTASLKPGDNDLVVRLEQVAVGDAVLALAARIESPLAAGVKIRLPTITLEPAERQEWERALEHAYLDRAIYQRDQTVTVICGDRMPGSRSGSVRLQQPDGVIYGRMDVTFQAGAQLEGLLAAQLAPGPMQALLTPSIEDYYTQGFRARRVLPFTVNMGANTSEPVGDYDERLVAVITEAARSYDRLYAEMAKMALGWWQTLDPGGIRQAIGRVERRELNCPDDLLGLTALRARMGLYEQFPADLLAEIDGCLLAFDYANPHPKGLFSSESDQITLYAAQILAGQLYGQKTMMASGLTGRQEQHRGEALAEEWLRRHAQRGFALWNSHTERTVAALALLADLAESDGVRDLATVLLDKMLFGLAVNSFRGAYAAPRAEARASWLRSAALAPEAPLNYLLWGVGGLNTYVRGAVSLGLAGKNYRAPELLRAIALDRWPDMLSRERQQIAGDEHVNTVVFKTPDAMLASAQDHRPGQAGRREHIWQATMGCDAVVFTNHPTSFSDADARQAGWWCGNGSLPRVAQWKDALIALYHLPADDLLGFTHAFFPAYAFDEHAIEGGWAFARHREGYVALHAAQGMTLVETGRDAFRELRSAGLRNAWLCQMGRAAVDGSFAEFRRAVLAANVRVSDLAVEWRTIRGERLAFGWHEPLTVDGRAEPITGFRHVENPYARAEFPAHSMDIGCGEDMLRLHFA
;
A
#
# COMPACT_ATOMS: atom_id res chain seq x y z
N MET A 1 19.56 -8.45 42.24
CA MET A 1 18.78 -7.19 42.12
C MET A 1 17.30 -7.53 42.11
N LYS A 2 16.43 -6.73 42.75
CA LYS A 2 14.98 -6.91 42.61
C LYS A 2 14.61 -6.65 41.14
N GLN A 3 13.92 -7.59 40.49
CA GLN A 3 13.41 -7.43 39.14
C GLN A 3 12.36 -6.30 39.15
N ARG A 4 12.60 -5.26 38.34
CA ARG A 4 11.72 -4.08 38.25
C ARG A 4 10.71 -4.29 37.13
N HIS A 5 9.53 -3.70 37.29
CA HIS A 5 8.45 -3.88 36.33
C HIS A 5 7.82 -2.54 35.97
N LEU A 6 7.49 -2.38 34.69
CA LEU A 6 6.50 -1.40 34.25
C LEU A 6 5.11 -1.97 34.56
N VAL A 7 4.22 -1.15 35.14
CA VAL A 7 2.93 -1.61 35.64
C VAL A 7 1.80 -0.94 34.88
N TYR A 8 0.97 -1.74 34.23
CA TYR A 8 -0.17 -1.28 33.43
C TYR A 8 -1.47 -1.95 33.85
N GLY A 9 -2.60 -1.37 33.44
CA GLY A 9 -3.93 -1.96 33.55
C GLY A 9 -4.35 -2.64 32.24
N LEU A 10 -5.50 -3.31 32.25
CA LEU A 10 -6.14 -3.74 31.01
C LEU A 10 -6.86 -2.57 30.34
N ASN A 11 -7.00 -2.63 29.02
CA ASN A 11 -7.78 -1.68 28.22
C ASN A 11 -8.99 -2.43 27.64
N HIS A 12 -10.20 -2.13 28.10
CA HIS A 12 -11.43 -2.87 27.73
C HIS A 12 -11.32 -4.41 27.89
N GLY A 13 -10.51 -4.87 28.85
CA GLY A 13 -10.21 -6.29 29.09
C GLY A 13 -9.04 -6.84 28.27
N TYR A 14 -8.51 -6.08 27.32
CA TYR A 14 -7.35 -6.44 26.51
C TYR A 14 -6.03 -6.15 27.21
N ILE A 15 -5.04 -7.00 26.93
CA ILE A 15 -3.64 -6.81 27.28
C ILE A 15 -2.98 -5.98 26.17
N HIS A 16 -2.57 -4.75 26.50
CA HIS A 16 -1.90 -3.85 25.54
C HIS A 16 -0.39 -3.88 25.64
N ASP A 17 0.14 -4.27 26.80
CA ASP A 17 1.54 -4.11 27.11
C ASP A 17 2.26 -5.46 27.06
N TRP A 18 3.23 -5.55 26.15
CA TRP A 18 3.98 -6.76 25.86
C TRP A 18 5.48 -6.49 25.80
N LEU A 19 6.27 -7.50 26.11
CA LEU A 19 7.61 -7.65 25.52
C LEU A 19 7.45 -8.44 24.23
N VAL A 20 7.97 -7.94 23.12
CA VAL A 20 7.86 -8.59 21.80
C VAL A 20 9.26 -8.85 21.23
N LEU A 21 9.43 -10.02 20.61
CA LEU A 21 10.64 -10.45 19.93
C LEU A 21 10.31 -10.88 18.51
N GLY A 22 11.08 -10.37 17.54
CA GLY A 22 10.95 -10.74 16.13
C GLY A 22 10.32 -9.67 15.24
N PRO A 23 10.05 -10.01 13.96
CA PRO A 23 10.00 -11.38 13.44
C PRO A 23 11.38 -12.03 13.23
N ALA A 24 11.49 -13.31 13.55
CA ALA A 24 12.54 -14.19 13.05
C ALA A 24 12.07 -14.80 11.73
N VAL A 25 12.81 -14.60 10.64
CA VAL A 25 12.45 -15.11 9.31
C VAL A 25 13.55 -16.02 8.80
N THR A 26 13.22 -17.30 8.61
CA THR A 26 14.17 -18.32 8.15
C THR A 26 13.67 -19.00 6.88
N PRO A 27 14.44 -18.99 5.77
CA PRO A 27 14.05 -19.64 4.53
C PRO A 27 13.74 -21.13 4.71
N VAL A 28 12.69 -21.62 4.06
CA VAL A 28 12.34 -23.04 4.02
C VAL A 28 13.11 -23.70 2.87
N THR A 29 13.83 -24.78 3.17
CA THR A 29 14.62 -25.53 2.17
C THR A 29 13.79 -26.59 1.45
N GLU A 30 12.78 -27.14 2.12
CA GLU A 30 11.88 -28.13 1.53
C GLU A 30 10.99 -27.48 0.46
N GLN A 31 10.91 -28.07 -0.74
CA GLN A 31 10.08 -27.55 -1.82
C GLN A 31 8.65 -28.13 -1.81
N PRO A 32 7.65 -27.43 -2.35
CA PRO A 32 6.32 -27.98 -2.57
C PRO A 32 6.39 -29.25 -3.44
N LYS A 33 5.58 -30.26 -3.11
CA LYS A 33 5.47 -31.46 -3.97
C LYS A 33 4.80 -31.10 -5.30
N PRO A 34 5.08 -31.82 -6.40
CA PRO A 34 4.31 -31.65 -7.64
C PRO A 34 2.82 -31.84 -7.37
N GLY A 35 1.98 -30.91 -7.81
CA GLY A 35 0.54 -30.98 -7.53
C GLY A 35 0.10 -30.42 -6.16
N GLU A 36 1.01 -30.02 -5.27
CA GLU A 36 0.65 -29.47 -3.94
C GLU A 36 0.27 -27.98 -4.00
N GLU A 37 -0.89 -27.60 -3.47
CA GLU A 37 -1.34 -26.20 -3.39
C GLU A 37 -0.62 -25.44 -2.26
N ALA A 38 -0.47 -24.12 -2.41
CA ALA A 38 0.28 -23.29 -1.44
C ALA A 38 -0.22 -23.44 0.01
N LEU A 39 -1.55 -23.44 0.21
CA LEU A 39 -2.16 -23.64 1.53
C LEU A 39 -1.86 -25.04 2.10
N ALA A 40 -1.93 -26.08 1.27
CA ALA A 40 -1.66 -27.46 1.69
C ALA A 40 -0.17 -27.66 2.04
N TYR A 41 0.74 -27.11 1.23
CA TYR A 41 2.18 -27.12 1.48
C TYR A 41 2.53 -26.41 2.80
N ARG A 42 2.04 -25.19 3.01
CA ARG A 42 2.22 -24.45 4.28
C ARG A 42 1.65 -25.21 5.46
N GLY A 43 0.44 -25.74 5.33
CA GLY A 43 -0.23 -26.53 6.37
C GLY A 43 0.59 -27.77 6.76
N ARG A 44 1.18 -28.47 5.78
CA ARG A 44 2.03 -29.64 6.02
C ARG A 44 3.31 -29.28 6.77
N LEU A 45 3.98 -28.19 6.39
CA LEU A 45 5.20 -27.72 7.08
C LEU A 45 4.90 -27.34 8.53
N LEU A 46 3.81 -26.61 8.75
CA LEU A 46 3.40 -26.21 10.10
C LEU A 46 3.01 -27.43 10.94
N GLN A 47 2.24 -28.38 10.41
CA GLN A 47 1.86 -29.61 11.11
C GLN A 47 3.05 -30.49 11.52
N ALA A 48 4.17 -30.41 10.81
CA ALA A 48 5.38 -31.16 11.13
C ALA A 48 6.21 -30.51 12.26
N ALA A 49 5.93 -29.27 12.64
CA ALA A 49 6.66 -28.53 13.66
C ALA A 49 6.25 -28.93 15.09
N ASP A 50 7.16 -28.73 16.06
CA ASP A 50 6.82 -28.86 17.48
C ASP A 50 6.16 -27.57 17.98
N HIS A 51 4.87 -27.69 18.32
CA HIS A 51 4.06 -26.61 18.86
C HIS A 51 4.00 -26.58 20.39
N THR A 52 4.65 -27.54 21.06
CA THR A 52 4.57 -27.74 22.51
C THR A 52 5.82 -27.28 23.26
N ALA A 53 6.98 -27.32 22.62
CA ALA A 53 8.23 -26.80 23.18
C ALA A 53 8.22 -25.26 23.24
N CYS A 54 8.51 -24.71 24.42
CA CYS A 54 8.67 -23.26 24.62
C CYS A 54 10.13 -22.87 24.34
N ASP A 55 10.36 -22.00 23.37
CA ASP A 55 11.69 -21.46 23.05
C ASP A 55 12.27 -20.62 24.22
N PHE A 56 11.38 -20.04 25.04
CA PHE A 56 11.72 -19.15 26.16
C PHE A 56 10.98 -19.58 27.44
N PRO A 57 11.43 -20.65 28.12
CA PRO A 57 10.78 -21.15 29.33
C PRO A 57 10.97 -20.23 30.54
N ASP A 58 12.03 -19.42 30.54
CA ASP A 58 12.31 -18.42 31.55
C ASP A 58 11.79 -17.03 31.12
N PRO A 59 11.28 -16.20 32.05
CA PRO A 59 10.81 -14.85 31.74
C PRO A 59 11.89 -13.99 31.08
N PRO A 60 11.63 -13.39 29.91
CA PRO A 60 12.59 -12.54 29.24
C PRO A 60 12.79 -11.22 29.98
N GLN A 61 13.89 -10.55 29.68
CA GLN A 61 14.18 -9.20 30.13
C GLN A 61 14.16 -8.25 28.93
N GLU A 62 13.61 -7.04 29.10
CA GLU A 62 13.74 -5.99 28.09
C GLU A 62 15.19 -5.83 27.61
N ILE A 63 15.37 -5.61 26.31
CA ILE A 63 16.62 -5.55 25.53
C ILE A 63 17.51 -6.81 25.62
N GLN A 64 17.00 -7.93 26.12
CA GLN A 64 17.73 -9.19 26.08
C GLN A 64 17.96 -9.60 24.61
N LYS A 65 19.24 -9.75 24.25
CA LYS A 65 19.69 -10.14 22.91
C LYS A 65 19.53 -11.64 22.70
N ILE A 66 18.90 -12.01 21.59
CA ILE A 66 18.70 -13.39 21.13
C ILE A 66 19.41 -13.55 19.77
N VAL A 67 20.21 -14.60 19.61
CA VAL A 67 21.04 -14.84 18.39
C VAL A 67 20.85 -16.22 17.76
N CYS A 68 19.88 -17.01 18.24
CA CYS A 68 19.65 -18.37 17.76
C CYS A 68 18.83 -18.45 16.46
N PHE A 69 18.37 -17.32 15.91
CA PHE A 69 17.51 -17.26 14.73
C PHE A 69 18.11 -16.48 13.55
N GLY A 70 19.44 -16.36 13.50
CA GLY A 70 20.14 -15.57 12.47
C GLY A 70 20.52 -14.20 13.01
N GLU A 71 19.95 -13.15 12.42
CA GLU A 71 20.20 -11.77 12.86
C GLU A 71 19.82 -11.58 14.35
N PRO A 72 20.59 -10.77 15.11
CA PRO A 72 20.26 -10.51 16.50
C PRO A 72 18.89 -9.85 16.66
N LEU A 73 18.06 -10.48 17.49
CA LEU A 73 16.76 -9.94 17.91
C LEU A 73 16.84 -9.47 19.37
N TYR A 74 15.99 -8.51 19.71
CA TYR A 74 15.94 -7.94 21.06
C TYR A 74 14.49 -7.95 21.54
N TRP A 75 14.28 -8.33 22.80
CA TRP A 75 12.97 -8.16 23.44
C TRP A 75 12.70 -6.67 23.66
N GLU A 76 11.64 -6.15 23.07
CA GLU A 76 11.29 -4.74 23.18
C GLU A 76 9.92 -4.56 23.81
N VAL A 77 9.75 -3.50 24.61
CA VAL A 77 8.43 -3.11 25.10
C VAL A 77 7.62 -2.55 23.94
N GLU A 78 6.41 -3.05 23.81
CA GLU A 78 5.42 -2.62 22.82
C GLU A 78 4.07 -2.38 23.51
N HIS A 79 3.43 -1.30 23.06
CA HIS A 79 2.11 -0.88 23.50
C HIS A 79 1.16 -0.95 22.29
N CYS A 80 0.15 -1.82 22.37
CA CYS A 80 -0.88 -1.90 21.36
C CYS A 80 -1.60 -0.55 21.18
N GLN A 81 -2.19 -0.34 20.01
CA GLN A 81 -3.06 0.80 19.77
C GLN A 81 -4.53 0.44 20.11
N GLU A 82 -5.49 1.25 19.66
CA GLU A 82 -6.91 1.02 19.89
C GLU A 82 -7.42 -0.27 19.20
N ASP A 83 -6.67 -0.84 18.26
CA ASP A 83 -6.93 -2.16 17.66
C ASP A 83 -6.56 -3.34 18.57
N HIS A 84 -5.81 -3.08 19.65
CA HIS A 84 -5.35 -4.06 20.63
C HIS A 84 -4.35 -5.09 20.08
N LEU A 85 -3.82 -4.88 18.88
CA LEU A 85 -2.96 -5.84 18.19
C LEU A 85 -1.48 -5.63 18.54
N VAL A 86 -0.80 -6.72 18.87
CA VAL A 86 0.62 -6.88 18.60
C VAL A 86 0.74 -7.40 17.19
N GLU A 87 1.42 -6.67 16.31
CA GLU A 87 1.46 -6.97 14.88
C GLU A 87 2.89 -6.91 14.34
N ARG A 88 3.24 -7.88 13.48
CA ARG A 88 4.46 -7.86 12.68
C ARG A 88 4.17 -8.23 11.24
N ASP A 89 4.68 -7.39 10.36
CA ASP A 89 4.70 -7.63 8.92
C ASP A 89 5.92 -8.45 8.53
N VAL A 90 5.74 -9.29 7.52
CA VAL A 90 6.79 -10.10 6.91
C VAL A 90 6.69 -9.94 5.40
N ALA A 91 7.81 -9.60 4.77
CA ALA A 91 7.97 -9.68 3.33
C ALA A 91 9.05 -10.71 3.02
N ALA A 92 8.67 -11.85 2.44
CA ALA A 92 9.60 -12.96 2.17
C ALA A 92 9.71 -13.24 0.67
N ALA A 93 10.92 -13.12 0.11
CA ALA A 93 11.13 -13.36 -1.32
C ALA A 93 10.98 -14.84 -1.72
N VAL A 94 11.14 -15.76 -0.77
CA VAL A 94 10.92 -17.20 -0.91
C VAL A 94 10.09 -17.69 0.27
N TYR A 95 9.52 -18.90 0.17
CA TYR A 95 8.88 -19.53 1.31
C TYR A 95 9.82 -19.53 2.53
N SER A 96 9.37 -18.86 3.59
CA SER A 96 10.14 -18.64 4.81
C SER A 96 9.24 -18.86 6.02
N HIS A 97 9.79 -19.47 7.07
CA HIS A 97 9.13 -19.63 8.36
C HIS A 97 9.37 -18.36 9.17
N ALA A 98 8.31 -17.59 9.37
CA ALA A 98 8.30 -16.40 10.20
C ALA A 98 7.74 -16.72 11.59
N ARG A 99 8.40 -16.21 12.62
CA ARG A 99 8.03 -16.39 14.03
C ARG A 99 8.12 -15.08 14.81
N VAL A 100 7.14 -14.85 15.66
CA VAL A 100 7.10 -13.71 16.59
C VAL A 100 6.75 -14.26 17.97
N TRP A 101 7.43 -13.75 18.99
CA TRP A 101 7.12 -14.10 20.37
C TRP A 101 6.64 -12.86 21.11
N ALA A 102 5.57 -13.02 21.88
CA ALA A 102 5.05 -12.00 22.77
C ALA A 102 5.03 -12.57 24.20
N PHE A 103 5.50 -11.77 25.15
CA PHE A 103 5.54 -12.10 26.55
C PHE A 103 4.84 -11.02 27.36
N THR A 104 4.04 -11.45 28.32
CA THR A 104 3.52 -10.56 29.35
C THR A 104 3.45 -11.30 30.69
N ARG A 105 3.62 -10.57 31.78
CA ARG A 105 3.36 -11.08 33.13
C ARG A 105 2.18 -10.32 33.70
N PHE A 106 1.22 -11.04 34.24
CA PHE A 106 0.03 -10.41 34.83
C PHE A 106 -0.27 -10.98 36.21
N SER A 107 -0.82 -10.15 37.09
CA SER A 107 -1.32 -10.57 38.40
C SER A 107 -2.84 -10.52 38.39
N CYS A 108 -3.49 -11.58 38.87
CA CYS A 108 -4.93 -11.65 39.08
C CYS A 108 -5.21 -12.06 40.53
N PRO A 109 -5.23 -11.10 41.48
CA PRO A 109 -5.36 -11.42 42.90
C PRO A 109 -6.66 -12.18 43.21
N GLY A 110 -6.54 -13.32 43.89
CA GLY A 110 -7.69 -14.13 44.34
C GLY A 110 -8.33 -15.02 43.27
N ALA A 111 -7.82 -15.01 42.02
CA ALA A 111 -8.31 -15.89 40.96
C ALA A 111 -7.48 -17.18 40.87
N GLU A 112 -8.15 -18.34 40.85
CA GLU A 112 -7.53 -19.65 40.61
C GLU A 112 -7.54 -20.05 39.13
N ALA A 113 -8.39 -19.39 38.33
CA ALA A 113 -8.48 -19.58 36.88
C ALA A 113 -9.01 -18.31 36.21
N LEU A 114 -8.72 -18.15 34.92
CA LEU A 114 -9.36 -17.14 34.07
C LEU A 114 -9.60 -17.67 32.66
N THR A 115 -10.46 -16.98 31.90
CA THR A 115 -10.69 -17.25 30.48
C THR A 115 -9.94 -16.22 29.64
N LEU A 116 -9.07 -16.70 28.76
CA LEU A 116 -8.40 -15.90 27.73
C LEU A 116 -9.11 -16.08 26.40
N SER A 117 -9.42 -14.97 25.74
CA SER A 117 -9.82 -14.91 24.34
C SER A 117 -8.67 -14.34 23.53
N LEU A 118 -8.16 -15.09 22.55
CA LEU A 118 -7.10 -14.68 21.64
C LEU A 118 -7.65 -14.49 20.24
N THR A 119 -7.51 -13.30 19.65
CA THR A 119 -7.83 -13.01 18.26
C THR A 119 -6.55 -13.04 17.44
N LEU A 120 -6.47 -13.95 16.47
CA LEU A 120 -5.22 -14.38 15.83
C LEU A 120 -5.33 -14.40 14.31
N SER A 121 -4.30 -13.89 13.60
CA SER A 121 -4.22 -13.98 12.12
C SER A 121 -3.46 -15.21 11.60
N CYS A 122 -2.79 -15.95 12.49
CA CYS A 122 -1.95 -17.08 12.11
C CYS A 122 -1.87 -18.16 13.20
N PRO A 123 -1.36 -19.36 12.88
CA PRO A 123 -1.12 -20.40 13.87
C PRO A 123 -0.33 -19.89 15.06
N THR A 124 -0.75 -20.30 16.25
CA THR A 124 -0.23 -19.73 17.51
C THR A 124 -0.18 -20.77 18.62
N SER A 125 0.95 -20.85 19.31
CA SER A 125 1.12 -21.63 20.54
C SER A 125 1.16 -20.73 21.76
N VAL A 126 0.60 -21.21 22.86
CA VAL A 126 0.45 -20.46 24.11
C VAL A 126 0.96 -21.28 25.29
N TRP A 127 1.80 -20.65 26.11
CA TRP A 127 2.30 -21.20 27.36
C TRP A 127 1.94 -20.29 28.52
N LEU A 128 1.50 -20.90 29.61
CA LEU A 128 1.25 -20.23 30.88
C LEU A 128 2.15 -20.84 31.96
N ASN A 129 2.96 -20.02 32.61
CA ASN A 129 3.94 -20.44 33.63
C ASN A 129 4.85 -21.60 33.15
N GLY A 130 5.32 -21.53 31.90
CA GLY A 130 6.19 -22.54 31.30
C GLY A 130 5.48 -23.82 30.82
N ARG A 131 4.17 -23.98 31.09
CA ARG A 131 3.38 -25.12 30.60
C ARG A 131 2.61 -24.74 29.34
N HIS A 132 2.70 -25.57 28.30
CA HIS A 132 1.88 -25.41 27.10
C HIS A 132 0.40 -25.61 27.46
N VAL A 133 -0.44 -24.63 27.11
CA VAL A 133 -1.88 -24.64 27.42
C VAL A 133 -2.75 -24.75 26.18
N ARG A 134 -2.32 -24.19 25.04
CA ARG A 134 -3.14 -24.15 23.82
C ARG A 134 -2.28 -24.01 22.57
N TYR A 135 -2.62 -24.80 21.54
CA TYR A 135 -2.25 -24.54 20.16
C TYR A 135 -3.51 -24.18 19.36
N CYS A 136 -3.46 -23.06 18.64
CA CYS A 136 -4.50 -22.58 17.74
C CYS A 136 -3.99 -22.76 16.32
N GLY A 137 -4.35 -23.85 15.66
CA GLY A 137 -3.82 -24.24 14.35
C GLY A 137 -4.57 -23.69 13.13
N GLY A 138 -5.37 -22.63 13.30
CA GLY A 138 -6.09 -22.01 12.19
C GLY A 138 -5.12 -21.39 11.18
N ILE A 139 -5.22 -21.81 9.91
CA ILE A 139 -4.44 -21.28 8.81
C ILE A 139 -5.36 -20.98 7.63
N ALA A 140 -5.14 -19.83 6.99
CA ALA A 140 -5.85 -19.39 5.80
C ALA A 140 -4.89 -19.21 4.62
N ALA A 141 -5.44 -18.92 3.43
CA ALA A 141 -4.64 -18.50 2.28
C ALA A 141 -3.79 -17.26 2.62
N LEU A 142 -2.68 -17.02 1.91
CA LEU A 142 -1.78 -15.90 2.24
C LEU A 142 -2.44 -14.53 2.04
N ASP A 143 -3.37 -14.46 1.10
CA ASP A 143 -4.17 -13.28 0.80
C ASP A 143 -5.40 -13.12 1.71
N ASP A 144 -5.60 -14.05 2.66
CA ASP A 144 -6.62 -13.95 3.70
C ASP A 144 -5.93 -13.63 5.04
N GLN A 145 -6.00 -12.35 5.42
CA GLN A 145 -5.46 -11.83 6.68
C GLN A 145 -6.54 -11.73 7.78
N THR A 146 -7.70 -12.37 7.61
CA THR A 146 -8.77 -12.35 8.62
C THR A 146 -8.32 -13.03 9.91
N SER A 147 -8.78 -12.48 11.04
CA SER A 147 -8.45 -13.03 12.35
C SER A 147 -9.54 -13.98 12.87
N GLN A 148 -9.12 -14.99 13.62
CA GLN A 148 -10.01 -15.93 14.30
C GLN A 148 -9.85 -15.81 15.81
N THR A 149 -10.96 -15.87 16.54
CA THR A 149 -10.97 -15.77 17.99
C THR A 149 -11.07 -17.15 18.66
N TYR A 150 -10.16 -17.40 19.61
CA TYR A 150 -10.07 -18.64 20.38
C TYR A 150 -10.19 -18.34 21.87
N ALA A 151 -11.21 -18.90 22.53
CA ALA A 151 -11.39 -18.78 23.97
C ALA A 151 -11.01 -20.08 24.71
N PHE A 152 -10.25 -19.98 25.79
CA PHE A 152 -9.94 -21.11 26.67
C PHE A 152 -9.72 -20.68 28.12
N THR A 153 -10.01 -21.59 29.06
CA THR A 153 -9.79 -21.37 30.49
C THR A 153 -8.43 -21.94 30.89
N ALA A 154 -7.64 -21.15 31.64
CA ALA A 154 -6.35 -21.55 32.14
C ALA A 154 -6.27 -21.40 33.67
N SER A 155 -5.63 -22.37 34.33
CA SER A 155 -5.39 -22.34 35.78
C SER A 155 -4.25 -21.38 36.11
N LEU A 156 -4.43 -20.59 37.16
CA LEU A 156 -3.47 -19.60 37.63
C LEU A 156 -2.73 -20.10 38.87
N LYS A 157 -1.47 -19.68 39.02
CA LYS A 157 -0.78 -19.75 40.31
C LYS A 157 -1.06 -18.48 41.12
N PRO A 158 -1.00 -18.53 42.46
CA PRO A 158 -1.11 -17.32 43.28
C PRO A 158 -0.06 -16.27 42.89
N GLY A 159 -0.50 -15.01 42.75
CA GLY A 159 0.39 -13.89 42.44
C GLY A 159 0.54 -13.62 40.94
N ASP A 160 1.79 -13.58 40.47
CA ASP A 160 2.13 -13.24 39.08
C ASP A 160 2.11 -14.49 38.20
N ASN A 161 1.56 -14.38 37.00
CA ASN A 161 1.47 -15.45 36.00
C ASN A 161 2.15 -15.00 34.71
N ASP A 162 2.97 -15.88 34.14
CA ASP A 162 3.77 -15.61 32.94
C ASP A 162 3.07 -16.18 31.70
N LEU A 163 2.73 -15.33 30.74
CA LEU A 163 2.13 -15.70 29.47
C LEU A 163 3.13 -15.50 28.35
N VAL A 164 3.46 -16.58 27.64
CA VAL A 164 4.25 -16.56 26.41
C VAL A 164 3.34 -16.99 25.27
N VAL A 165 3.37 -16.23 24.18
CA VAL A 165 2.68 -16.53 22.94
C VAL A 165 3.69 -16.57 21.82
N ARG A 166 3.67 -17.63 21.00
CA ARG A 166 4.46 -17.72 19.76
C ARG A 166 3.50 -17.75 18.58
N LEU A 167 3.56 -16.71 17.76
CA LEU A 167 2.91 -16.67 16.46
C LEU A 167 3.85 -17.27 15.41
N GLU A 168 3.32 -18.06 14.48
CA GLU A 168 4.11 -18.62 13.39
C GLU A 168 3.34 -18.73 12.08
N GLN A 169 4.04 -18.50 10.98
CA GLN A 169 3.51 -18.55 9.62
C GLN A 169 4.61 -19.01 8.65
N VAL A 170 4.28 -19.89 7.71
CA VAL A 170 5.12 -20.08 6.52
C VAL A 170 4.59 -19.15 5.43
N ALA A 171 5.39 -18.17 5.03
CA ALA A 171 4.99 -17.08 4.15
C ALA A 171 5.92 -16.93 2.95
N VAL A 172 5.37 -16.40 1.87
CA VAL A 172 6.06 -15.87 0.69
C VAL A 172 5.28 -14.65 0.24
N GLY A 173 5.99 -13.58 -0.11
CA GLY A 173 5.42 -12.25 -0.25
C GLY A 173 5.07 -11.63 1.10
N ASP A 174 4.03 -10.79 1.07
CA ASP A 174 3.54 -10.07 2.22
C ASP A 174 2.70 -10.99 3.11
N ALA A 175 2.99 -11.02 4.40
CA ALA A 175 2.23 -11.73 5.41
C ALA A 175 2.21 -10.95 6.72
N VAL A 176 1.21 -11.23 7.54
CA VAL A 176 1.01 -10.56 8.84
C VAL A 176 0.86 -11.61 9.94
N LEU A 177 1.56 -11.38 11.05
CA LEU A 177 1.40 -12.13 12.29
C LEU A 177 0.84 -11.16 13.34
N ALA A 178 -0.43 -11.35 13.72
CA ALA A 178 -1.14 -10.47 14.63
C ALA A 178 -1.82 -11.23 15.78
N LEU A 179 -1.79 -10.64 16.97
CA LEU A 179 -2.37 -11.15 18.21
C LEU A 179 -3.06 -10.00 18.96
N ALA A 180 -4.32 -10.20 19.34
CA ALA A 180 -4.93 -9.52 20.48
C ALA A 180 -5.29 -10.54 21.56
N ALA A 181 -5.06 -10.21 22.83
CA ALA A 181 -5.42 -11.05 23.96
C ALA A 181 -6.34 -10.31 24.93
N ARG A 182 -7.49 -10.91 25.23
CA ARG A 182 -8.50 -10.39 26.16
C ARG A 182 -8.70 -11.34 27.32
N ILE A 183 -8.77 -10.80 28.52
CA ILE A 183 -9.18 -11.52 29.73
C ILE A 183 -10.69 -11.28 29.90
N GLU A 184 -11.49 -12.33 29.74
CA GLU A 184 -12.93 -12.29 29.98
C GLU A 184 -13.21 -12.31 31.50
N SER A 185 -14.31 -11.67 31.97
CA SER A 185 -14.87 -11.70 33.37
C SER A 185 -14.73 -10.39 34.18
N PRO A 186 -15.58 -10.15 35.20
CA PRO A 186 -15.44 -9.06 36.20
C PRO A 186 -14.08 -8.96 36.92
N LEU A 187 -13.21 -9.97 36.78
CA LEU A 187 -11.83 -9.95 37.30
C LEU A 187 -10.93 -8.91 36.63
N ALA A 188 -11.30 -8.40 35.44
CA ALA A 188 -10.50 -7.45 34.66
C ALA A 188 -10.08 -6.19 35.45
N ALA A 189 -10.93 -5.70 36.36
CA ALA A 189 -10.64 -4.49 37.14
C ALA A 189 -9.47 -4.65 38.13
N GLY A 190 -9.15 -5.88 38.53
CA GLY A 190 -8.06 -6.20 39.47
C GLY A 190 -6.76 -6.63 38.79
N VAL A 191 -6.77 -6.85 37.47
CA VAL A 191 -5.59 -7.35 36.75
C VAL A 191 -4.56 -6.25 36.58
N LYS A 192 -3.30 -6.58 36.85
CA LYS A 192 -2.15 -5.71 36.60
C LYS A 192 -1.15 -6.41 35.69
N ILE A 193 -0.79 -5.76 34.60
CA ILE A 193 0.32 -6.16 33.74
C ILE A 193 1.62 -5.66 34.35
N ARG A 194 2.68 -6.48 34.31
CA ARG A 194 3.98 -6.24 34.95
C ARG A 194 5.11 -6.64 34.00
N LEU A 195 5.54 -5.73 33.13
CA LEU A 195 6.60 -6.03 32.17
C LEU A 195 7.99 -5.90 32.80
N PRO A 196 8.85 -6.93 32.75
CA PRO A 196 10.25 -6.81 33.19
C PRO A 196 10.98 -5.71 32.41
N THR A 197 11.54 -4.74 33.14
CA THR A 197 12.29 -3.62 32.54
C THR A 197 13.68 -3.50 33.15
N ILE A 198 14.62 -3.01 32.34
CA ILE A 198 15.97 -2.64 32.81
C ILE A 198 16.00 -1.24 33.44
N THR A 199 14.98 -0.43 33.20
CA THR A 199 14.92 0.96 33.67
C THR A 199 14.83 1.02 35.19
N LEU A 200 15.65 1.88 35.79
CA LEU A 200 15.69 2.06 37.23
C LEU A 200 14.44 2.79 37.76
N GLU A 201 13.83 3.65 36.95
CA GLU A 201 12.68 4.48 37.32
C GLU A 201 11.46 4.20 36.41
N PRO A 202 10.76 3.06 36.57
CA PRO A 202 9.65 2.68 35.70
C PRO A 202 8.49 3.69 35.65
N ALA A 203 8.15 4.31 36.78
CA ALA A 203 7.06 5.29 36.85
C ALA A 203 7.37 6.56 36.04
N GLU A 204 8.60 7.07 36.16
CA GLU A 204 9.07 8.23 35.39
C GLU A 204 9.14 7.91 33.89
N ARG A 205 9.58 6.70 33.52
CA ARG A 205 9.52 6.24 32.12
C ARG A 205 8.10 6.29 31.57
N GLN A 206 7.11 5.82 32.32
CA GLN A 206 5.72 5.85 31.88
C GLN A 206 5.19 7.29 31.74
N GLU A 207 5.66 8.23 32.57
CA GLU A 207 5.34 9.66 32.42
C GLU A 207 5.98 10.28 31.17
N TRP A 208 7.20 9.85 30.83
CA TRP A 208 7.87 10.22 29.59
C TRP A 208 7.12 9.71 28.35
N GLU A 209 6.76 8.42 28.33
CA GLU A 209 6.02 7.82 27.21
C GLU A 209 4.69 8.54 26.99
N ARG A 210 3.91 8.79 28.06
CA ARG A 210 2.68 9.60 28.00
C ARG A 210 2.91 11.01 27.47
N ALA A 211 4.02 11.66 27.83
CA ALA A 211 4.32 12.98 27.32
C ALA A 211 4.62 12.96 25.81
N LEU A 212 5.42 11.97 25.36
CA LEU A 212 5.81 11.83 23.95
C LEU A 212 4.65 11.43 23.03
N GLU A 213 3.53 10.91 23.54
CA GLU A 213 2.30 10.67 22.76
C GLU A 213 1.71 11.95 22.16
N HIS A 214 2.03 13.12 22.73
CA HIS A 214 1.66 14.43 22.19
C HIS A 214 2.57 14.93 21.06
N ALA A 215 3.64 14.20 20.73
CA ALA A 215 4.51 14.53 19.61
C ALA A 215 4.05 13.87 18.32
N TYR A 216 4.06 14.64 17.23
CA TYR A 216 3.66 14.18 15.90
C TYR A 216 4.50 14.86 14.81
N LEU A 217 4.44 14.34 13.58
CA LEU A 217 5.04 14.98 12.41
C LEU A 217 3.98 15.84 11.71
N ASP A 218 4.39 17.00 11.18
CA ASP A 218 3.51 17.92 10.46
C ASP A 218 2.93 17.28 9.18
N ARG A 219 3.69 16.38 8.55
CA ARG A 219 3.30 15.61 7.37
C ARG A 219 3.80 14.17 7.42
N ALA A 220 3.19 13.34 6.58
CA ALA A 220 3.57 11.94 6.41
C ALA A 220 4.72 11.73 5.42
N ILE A 221 4.80 12.60 4.41
CA ILE A 221 5.66 12.47 3.24
C ILE A 221 6.39 13.78 3.06
N TYR A 222 7.72 13.70 2.97
CA TYR A 222 8.59 14.86 2.80
C TYR A 222 9.23 14.83 1.42
N GLN A 223 8.95 15.88 0.64
CA GLN A 223 9.63 16.13 -0.62
C GLN A 223 11.04 16.69 -0.35
N ARG A 224 11.96 16.55 -1.30
CA ARG A 224 13.39 16.93 -1.18
C ARG A 224 13.69 18.27 -0.50
N ASP A 225 12.87 19.30 -0.73
CA ASP A 225 13.06 20.67 -0.25
C ASP A 225 12.39 20.95 1.09
N GLN A 226 11.80 19.93 1.73
CA GLN A 226 11.06 20.06 2.97
C GLN A 226 11.89 19.59 4.17
N THR A 227 11.81 20.34 5.26
CA THR A 227 12.46 20.00 6.54
C THR A 227 11.58 19.07 7.35
N VAL A 228 12.16 17.98 7.87
CA VAL A 228 11.44 17.08 8.80
C VAL A 228 11.21 17.78 10.13
N THR A 229 9.95 17.96 10.52
CA THR A 229 9.59 18.73 11.72
C THR A 229 8.75 17.89 12.68
N VAL A 230 9.24 17.75 13.92
CA VAL A 230 8.46 17.15 15.02
C VAL A 230 7.78 18.27 15.80
N ILE A 231 6.45 18.21 15.89
CA ILE A 231 5.64 19.16 16.65
C ILE A 231 5.25 18.52 17.98
N CYS A 232 5.50 19.24 19.08
CA CYS A 232 5.02 18.91 20.41
C CYS A 232 3.70 19.64 20.64
N GLY A 233 2.58 18.90 20.71
CA GLY A 233 1.26 19.52 20.86
C GLY A 233 1.11 20.39 22.12
N ASP A 234 0.19 21.36 22.06
CA ASP A 234 -0.01 22.38 23.12
C ASP A 234 -0.37 21.80 24.50
N ARG A 235 -0.86 20.56 24.53
CA ARG A 235 -1.25 19.86 25.76
C ARG A 235 -0.15 18.93 26.29
N MET A 236 1.04 18.93 25.71
CA MET A 236 2.16 18.10 26.17
C MET A 236 2.49 18.44 27.63
N PRO A 237 2.45 17.46 28.56
CA PRO A 237 2.66 17.73 29.97
C PRO A 237 4.13 17.96 30.27
N GLY A 238 4.50 19.07 30.92
CA GLY A 238 5.86 19.32 31.41
C GLY A 238 6.90 19.66 30.34
N SER A 239 8.17 19.72 30.75
CA SER A 239 9.32 20.01 29.89
C SER A 239 10.43 19.00 30.15
N ARG A 240 11.01 18.42 29.09
CA ARG A 240 11.99 17.33 29.19
C ARG A 240 13.10 17.49 28.15
N SER A 241 14.36 17.42 28.58
CA SER A 241 15.52 17.41 27.68
C SER A 241 15.74 16.01 27.11
N GLY A 242 15.80 15.88 25.79
CA GLY A 242 15.97 14.59 25.13
C GLY A 242 16.61 14.70 23.75
N SER A 243 16.38 13.70 22.92
CA SER A 243 16.95 13.61 21.57
C SER A 243 15.90 13.16 20.56
N VAL A 244 15.99 13.69 19.34
CA VAL A 244 15.30 13.16 18.16
C VAL A 244 16.33 12.63 17.18
N ARG A 245 16.15 11.39 16.72
CA ARG A 245 16.97 10.80 15.65
C ARG A 245 16.15 10.57 14.40
N LEU A 246 16.68 11.00 13.26
CA LEU A 246 16.15 10.67 11.95
C LEU A 246 16.93 9.48 11.42
N GLN A 247 16.26 8.35 11.25
CA GLN A 247 16.88 7.07 10.91
C GLN A 247 16.01 6.22 9.99
N GLN A 248 16.63 5.29 9.28
CA GLN A 248 15.90 4.21 8.60
C GLN A 248 15.35 3.20 9.64
N PRO A 249 14.32 2.41 9.29
CA PRO A 249 13.78 1.38 10.17
C PRO A 249 14.79 0.32 10.63
N ASP A 250 15.86 0.09 9.86
CA ASP A 250 16.97 -0.82 10.18
C ASP A 250 17.98 -0.23 11.20
N GLY A 251 17.80 1.05 11.58
CA GLY A 251 18.62 1.74 12.57
C GLY A 251 19.77 2.57 11.98
N VAL A 252 19.91 2.70 10.66
CA VAL A 252 20.89 3.63 10.08
C VAL A 252 20.50 5.08 10.38
N ILE A 253 21.33 5.80 11.13
CA ILE A 253 21.06 7.16 11.61
C ILE A 253 21.66 8.19 10.65
N TYR A 254 20.85 9.15 10.22
CA TYR A 254 21.25 10.26 9.33
C TYR A 254 21.44 11.57 10.09
N GLY A 255 20.63 11.79 11.14
CA GLY A 255 20.67 13.02 11.92
C GLY A 255 20.25 12.80 13.36
N ARG A 256 20.81 13.61 14.25
CA ARG A 256 20.42 13.69 15.66
C ARG A 256 20.29 15.15 16.07
N MET A 257 19.24 15.43 16.83
CA MET A 257 19.00 16.72 17.46
C MET A 257 18.89 16.51 18.97
N ASP A 258 19.64 17.29 19.75
CA ASP A 258 19.41 17.43 21.19
C ASP A 258 18.34 18.52 21.38
N VAL A 259 17.25 18.18 22.06
CA VAL A 259 16.01 18.97 22.06
C VAL A 259 15.40 19.11 23.45
N THR A 260 14.46 20.04 23.59
CA THR A 260 13.56 20.10 24.74
C THR A 260 12.13 19.84 24.28
N PHE A 261 11.55 18.72 24.73
CA PHE A 261 10.14 18.40 24.51
C PHE A 261 9.30 19.22 25.49
N GLN A 262 8.48 20.12 24.97
CA GLN A 262 7.55 20.95 25.75
C GLN A 262 6.38 21.40 24.86
N ALA A 263 5.27 21.79 25.49
CA ALA A 263 4.08 22.26 24.79
C ALA A 263 4.39 23.34 23.74
N GLY A 264 3.90 23.14 22.51
CA GLY A 264 4.05 24.06 21.39
C GLY A 264 5.43 24.06 20.72
N ALA A 265 6.39 23.25 21.17
CA ALA A 265 7.72 23.21 20.57
C ALA A 265 7.68 22.64 19.14
N GLN A 266 8.39 23.29 18.23
CA GLN A 266 8.66 22.80 16.88
C GLN A 266 10.14 22.44 16.77
N LEU A 267 10.42 21.18 16.50
CA LEU A 267 11.77 20.62 16.48
C LEU A 267 12.15 20.36 15.03
N GLU A 268 12.89 21.30 14.45
CA GLU A 268 13.34 21.24 13.05
C GLU A 268 14.56 20.32 12.90
N GLY A 269 14.43 19.30 12.05
CA GLY A 269 15.46 18.34 11.74
C GLY A 269 16.21 18.64 10.44
N LEU A 270 16.51 17.58 9.70
CA LEU A 270 17.21 17.68 8.42
C LEU A 270 16.22 17.97 7.29
N LEU A 271 16.74 18.56 6.22
CA LEU A 271 16.05 18.55 4.93
C LEU A 271 15.93 17.11 4.44
N ALA A 272 14.81 16.78 3.82
CA ALA A 272 14.60 15.50 3.16
C ALA A 272 15.71 15.16 2.16
N ALA A 273 16.26 16.18 1.46
CA ALA A 273 17.42 16.03 0.57
C ALA A 273 18.69 15.46 1.23
N GLN A 274 18.78 15.47 2.56
CA GLN A 274 19.91 14.95 3.34
C GLN A 274 19.65 13.53 3.88
N LEU A 275 18.48 12.96 3.60
CA LEU A 275 18.03 11.64 4.04
C LEU A 275 18.04 10.65 2.86
N ALA A 276 17.94 9.36 3.16
CA ALA A 276 17.69 8.36 2.13
C ALA A 276 16.22 8.41 1.65
N PRO A 277 15.96 8.20 0.35
CA PRO A 277 14.60 8.02 -0.15
C PRO A 277 13.95 6.76 0.43
N GLY A 278 12.63 6.82 0.60
CA GLY A 278 11.82 5.73 1.13
C GLY A 278 11.46 5.87 2.61
N PRO A 279 11.10 4.76 3.28
CA PRO A 279 10.65 4.77 4.67
C PRO A 279 11.74 5.25 5.64
N MET A 280 11.36 6.16 6.52
CA MET A 280 12.19 6.76 7.56
C MET A 280 11.39 6.85 8.88
N GLN A 281 12.09 7.08 9.98
CA GLN A 281 11.48 7.23 11.30
C GLN A 281 12.17 8.33 12.10
N ALA A 282 11.37 9.13 12.81
CA ALA A 282 11.84 9.99 13.88
C ALA A 282 11.71 9.24 15.21
N LEU A 283 12.85 8.88 15.80
CA LEU A 283 12.94 8.20 17.09
C LEU A 283 13.20 9.23 18.19
N LEU A 284 12.20 9.47 19.03
CA LEU A 284 12.24 10.37 20.18
C LEU A 284 12.65 9.57 21.41
N THR A 285 13.68 10.05 22.10
CA THR A 285 14.20 9.42 23.32
C THR A 285 14.58 10.48 24.35
N PRO A 286 14.83 10.09 25.60
CA PRO A 286 15.69 10.82 26.54
C PRO A 286 17.05 11.16 25.94
N SER A 287 17.87 11.89 26.71
CA SER A 287 19.25 12.13 26.34
C SER A 287 19.96 10.79 26.06
N ILE A 288 20.96 10.78 25.18
CA ILE A 288 21.67 9.54 24.84
C ILE A 288 22.34 8.91 26.05
N GLU A 289 22.85 9.73 26.96
CA GLU A 289 23.45 9.27 28.21
C GLU A 289 22.42 8.53 29.06
N ASP A 290 21.23 9.11 29.26
CA ASP A 290 20.17 8.45 30.02
C ASP A 290 19.67 7.18 29.31
N TYR A 291 19.48 7.25 27.98
CA TYR A 291 18.93 6.15 27.21
C TYR A 291 19.86 4.94 27.13
N TYR A 292 21.15 5.14 26.85
CA TYR A 292 22.11 4.04 26.67
C TYR A 292 22.95 3.72 27.91
N THR A 293 23.43 4.73 28.62
CA THR A 293 24.34 4.54 29.76
C THR A 293 23.56 4.22 31.03
N GLN A 294 22.46 4.94 31.30
CA GLN A 294 21.63 4.72 32.48
C GLN A 294 20.49 3.71 32.26
N GLY A 295 20.20 3.35 31.01
CA GLY A 295 19.17 2.37 30.67
C GLY A 295 17.73 2.89 30.85
N PHE A 296 17.53 4.20 30.76
CA PHE A 296 16.20 4.83 30.80
C PHE A 296 15.55 4.74 29.40
N ARG A 297 14.81 3.66 29.15
CA ARG A 297 14.37 3.21 27.80
C ARG A 297 13.04 3.79 27.32
N ALA A 298 12.63 4.97 27.79
CA ALA A 298 11.47 5.66 27.22
C ALA A 298 11.73 5.98 25.73
N ARG A 299 10.74 5.73 24.86
CA ARG A 299 10.85 6.05 23.42
C ARG A 299 9.50 6.27 22.75
N ARG A 300 9.51 7.03 21.65
CA ARG A 300 8.40 7.13 20.69
C ARG A 300 8.95 7.11 19.27
N VAL A 301 8.29 6.37 18.38
CA VAL A 301 8.66 6.27 16.96
C VAL A 301 7.58 6.95 16.12
N LEU A 302 7.97 7.86 15.25
CA LEU A 302 7.09 8.53 14.29
C LEU A 302 7.54 8.19 12.86
N PRO A 303 6.82 7.34 12.11
CA PRO A 303 7.20 6.97 10.75
C PRO A 303 6.88 8.10 9.75
N PHE A 304 7.71 8.22 8.71
CA PHE A 304 7.48 9.07 7.55
C PHE A 304 8.14 8.49 6.30
N THR A 305 7.88 9.10 5.14
CA THR A 305 8.53 8.71 3.88
C THR A 305 9.21 9.91 3.24
N VAL A 306 10.41 9.68 2.70
CA VAL A 306 11.15 10.69 1.94
C VAL A 306 10.98 10.42 0.45
N ASN A 307 10.49 11.41 -0.28
CA ASN A 307 10.52 11.40 -1.75
C ASN A 307 11.59 12.38 -2.25
N MET A 308 12.61 11.84 -2.92
CA MET A 308 13.72 12.64 -3.45
C MET A 308 13.48 13.16 -4.87
N GLY A 309 12.58 12.52 -5.62
CA GLY A 309 12.33 12.86 -7.01
C GLY A 309 11.57 14.18 -7.13
N ALA A 310 11.85 14.91 -8.21
CA ALA A 310 11.12 16.13 -8.53
C ALA A 310 9.65 15.79 -8.83
N ASN A 311 8.72 16.62 -8.36
CA ASN A 311 7.30 16.51 -8.65
C ASN A 311 6.78 17.86 -9.18
N THR A 312 6.00 17.83 -10.26
CA THR A 312 5.43 19.03 -10.88
C THR A 312 3.94 18.85 -11.17
N SER A 313 3.17 19.91 -10.95
CA SER A 313 1.73 19.96 -11.22
C SER A 313 1.37 20.69 -12.51
N GLU A 314 2.37 21.32 -13.14
CA GLU A 314 2.23 22.01 -14.43
C GLU A 314 3.15 21.36 -15.47
N PRO A 315 2.76 21.33 -16.76
CA PRO A 315 3.54 20.66 -17.80
C PRO A 315 4.94 21.27 -17.96
N VAL A 316 5.97 20.42 -17.95
CA VAL A 316 7.36 20.84 -18.16
C VAL A 316 8.03 20.11 -19.33
N GLY A 317 8.98 20.80 -19.96
CA GLY A 317 9.87 20.27 -20.99
C GLY A 317 9.20 19.68 -22.22
N ASP A 318 10.01 19.20 -23.15
CA ASP A 318 9.57 18.28 -24.22
C ASP A 318 9.77 16.81 -23.82
N TYR A 319 9.40 15.88 -24.70
CA TYR A 319 9.50 14.45 -24.39
C TYR A 319 10.95 14.00 -24.14
N ASP A 320 11.91 14.53 -24.91
CA ASP A 320 13.30 14.09 -24.85
C ASP A 320 13.99 14.61 -23.58
N GLU A 321 13.73 15.87 -23.21
CA GLU A 321 14.18 16.44 -21.93
C GLU A 321 13.66 15.64 -20.73
N ARG A 322 12.37 15.27 -20.76
CA ARG A 322 11.76 14.47 -19.70
C ARG A 322 12.28 13.05 -19.67
N LEU A 323 12.53 12.45 -20.83
CA LEU A 323 13.16 11.14 -20.94
C LEU A 323 14.54 11.15 -20.28
N VAL A 324 15.38 12.13 -20.61
CA VAL A 324 16.71 12.27 -19.99
C VAL A 324 16.60 12.40 -18.47
N ALA A 325 15.64 13.20 -17.96
CA ALA A 325 15.41 13.34 -16.52
C ALA A 325 14.99 12.02 -15.86
N VAL A 326 14.04 11.28 -16.46
CA VAL A 326 13.57 9.97 -15.97
C VAL A 326 14.70 8.96 -15.96
N ILE A 327 15.45 8.82 -17.05
CA ILE A 327 16.56 7.86 -17.13
C ILE A 327 17.69 8.24 -16.15
N THR A 328 17.96 9.54 -15.97
CA THR A 328 18.94 10.02 -14.98
C THR A 328 18.55 9.66 -13.56
N GLU A 329 17.27 9.79 -13.20
CA GLU A 329 16.80 9.40 -11.88
C GLU A 329 16.76 7.88 -11.72
N ALA A 330 16.34 7.15 -12.76
CA ALA A 330 16.36 5.69 -12.76
C ALA A 330 17.76 5.11 -12.56
N ALA A 331 18.80 5.75 -13.10
CA ALA A 331 20.21 5.37 -12.89
C ALA A 331 20.66 5.44 -11.42
N ARG A 332 19.88 6.09 -10.54
CA ARG A 332 20.11 6.20 -9.09
C ARG A 332 19.15 5.33 -8.26
N SER A 333 18.26 4.59 -8.93
CA SER A 333 17.21 3.80 -8.27
C SER A 333 17.78 2.61 -7.49
N TYR A 334 17.00 2.16 -6.50
CA TYR A 334 17.24 0.90 -5.79
C TYR A 334 16.92 -0.34 -6.62
N ASP A 335 16.14 -0.20 -7.70
CA ASP A 335 16.02 -1.26 -8.70
C ASP A 335 17.33 -1.36 -9.49
N ARG A 336 18.21 -2.24 -9.02
CA ARG A 336 19.58 -2.32 -9.54
C ARG A 336 19.60 -2.71 -11.02
N LEU A 337 18.71 -3.58 -11.49
CA LEU A 337 18.74 -4.02 -12.90
C LEU A 337 18.36 -2.89 -13.84
N TYR A 338 17.26 -2.20 -13.57
CA TYR A 338 16.80 -1.08 -14.42
C TYR A 338 17.68 0.16 -14.25
N ALA A 339 18.32 0.35 -13.08
CA ALA A 339 19.36 1.36 -12.90
C ALA A 339 20.57 1.12 -13.80
N GLU A 340 21.05 -0.13 -13.92
CA GLU A 340 22.14 -0.46 -14.85
C GLU A 340 21.72 -0.26 -16.31
N MET A 341 20.49 -0.63 -16.69
CA MET A 341 19.95 -0.34 -18.02
C MET A 341 19.92 1.17 -18.31
N ALA A 342 19.51 1.98 -17.34
CA ALA A 342 19.48 3.43 -17.45
C ALA A 342 20.88 4.02 -17.61
N LYS A 343 21.87 3.55 -16.84
CA LYS A 343 23.28 3.94 -16.99
C LYS A 343 23.79 3.62 -18.40
N MET A 344 23.51 2.43 -18.93
CA MET A 344 23.91 2.04 -20.29
C MET A 344 23.28 2.97 -21.34
N ALA A 345 21.99 3.29 -21.20
CA ALA A 345 21.29 4.20 -22.09
C ALA A 345 21.86 5.63 -22.07
N LEU A 346 22.37 6.10 -20.92
CA LEU A 346 23.07 7.38 -20.77
C LEU A 346 24.54 7.34 -21.24
N GLY A 347 25.04 6.17 -21.65
CA GLY A 347 26.45 5.97 -22.00
C GLY A 347 27.39 5.91 -20.79
N TRP A 348 26.87 5.75 -19.57
CA TRP A 348 27.63 5.72 -18.32
C TRP A 348 28.23 4.34 -18.02
N TRP A 349 28.77 3.68 -19.05
CA TRP A 349 29.34 2.32 -18.99
C TRP A 349 30.41 2.14 -17.89
N GLN A 350 31.16 3.20 -17.57
CA GLN A 350 32.22 3.17 -16.55
C GLN A 350 31.71 3.15 -15.11
N THR A 351 30.42 3.40 -14.90
CA THR A 351 29.76 3.43 -13.57
C THR A 351 28.87 2.21 -13.31
N LEU A 352 28.94 1.23 -14.21
CA LEU A 352 28.14 0.04 -14.10
C LEU A 352 28.55 -0.77 -12.87
N ASP A 353 27.55 -1.30 -12.16
CA ASP A 353 27.73 -2.27 -11.10
C ASP A 353 27.21 -3.65 -11.56
N PRO A 354 28.11 -4.56 -11.99
CA PRO A 354 27.75 -5.93 -12.33
C PRO A 354 27.01 -6.67 -11.20
N GLY A 355 27.20 -6.28 -9.93
CA GLY A 355 26.51 -6.87 -8.80
C GLY A 355 25.00 -6.75 -8.87
N GLY A 356 24.47 -5.66 -9.43
CA GLY A 356 23.03 -5.47 -9.64
C GLY A 356 22.43 -6.48 -10.62
N ILE A 357 23.12 -6.73 -11.73
CA ILE A 357 22.71 -7.70 -12.75
C ILE A 357 22.82 -9.13 -12.21
N ARG A 358 23.92 -9.47 -11.53
CA ARG A 358 24.08 -10.79 -10.89
C ARG A 358 23.06 -11.05 -9.79
N GLN A 359 22.66 -10.02 -9.05
CA GLN A 359 21.57 -10.14 -8.09
C GLN A 359 20.27 -10.55 -8.80
N ALA A 360 19.89 -9.87 -9.88
CA ALA A 360 18.71 -10.22 -10.68
C ALA A 360 18.78 -11.66 -11.22
N ILE A 361 19.92 -12.08 -11.76
CA ILE A 361 20.16 -13.47 -12.19
C ILE A 361 19.88 -14.44 -11.05
N GLY A 362 20.48 -14.21 -9.88
CA GLY A 362 20.29 -15.08 -8.71
C GLY A 362 18.84 -15.14 -8.24
N ARG A 363 18.08 -14.04 -8.31
CA ARG A 363 16.65 -14.03 -7.97
C ARG A 363 15.83 -14.88 -8.94
N VAL A 364 16.13 -14.79 -10.24
CA VAL A 364 15.50 -15.61 -11.29
C VAL A 364 15.84 -17.10 -11.13
N GLU A 365 17.10 -17.43 -10.83
CA GLU A 365 17.54 -18.82 -10.58
C GLU A 365 16.86 -19.43 -9.35
N ARG A 366 16.71 -18.65 -8.27
CA ARG A 366 16.02 -19.08 -7.04
C ARG A 366 14.49 -19.06 -7.14
N ARG A 367 13.93 -18.58 -8.25
CA ARG A 367 12.48 -18.39 -8.45
C ARG A 367 11.85 -17.55 -7.33
N GLU A 368 12.53 -16.47 -6.94
CA GLU A 368 11.99 -15.54 -5.95
C GLU A 368 10.69 -14.89 -6.42
N LEU A 369 9.88 -14.42 -5.47
CA LEU A 369 8.70 -13.61 -5.78
C LEU A 369 9.07 -12.39 -6.64
N ASN A 370 8.22 -12.08 -7.61
CA ASN A 370 8.39 -11.04 -8.63
C ASN A 370 9.63 -11.20 -9.53
N CYS A 371 10.29 -12.37 -9.55
CA CYS A 371 11.39 -12.62 -10.50
C CYS A 371 11.00 -12.58 -11.99
N PRO A 372 9.72 -12.74 -12.43
CA PRO A 372 9.36 -12.52 -13.83
C PRO A 372 9.72 -11.11 -14.33
N ASP A 373 9.69 -10.10 -13.47
CA ASP A 373 10.09 -8.75 -13.86
C ASP A 373 11.61 -8.64 -14.08
N ASP A 374 12.39 -9.34 -13.25
CA ASP A 374 13.85 -9.42 -13.41
C ASP A 374 14.19 -10.23 -14.67
N LEU A 375 13.46 -11.32 -14.93
CA LEU A 375 13.58 -12.13 -16.15
C LEU A 375 13.32 -11.29 -17.40
N LEU A 376 12.23 -10.51 -17.41
CA LEU A 376 11.90 -9.59 -18.49
C LEU A 376 13.00 -8.52 -18.66
N GLY A 377 13.46 -7.92 -17.57
CA GLY A 377 14.54 -6.93 -17.59
C GLY A 377 15.86 -7.49 -18.13
N LEU A 378 16.26 -8.71 -17.71
CA LEU A 378 17.46 -9.39 -18.19
C LEU A 378 17.35 -9.72 -19.69
N THR A 379 16.17 -10.15 -20.13
CA THR A 379 15.88 -10.41 -21.54
C THR A 379 15.97 -9.13 -22.39
N ALA A 380 15.38 -8.04 -21.91
CA ALA A 380 15.45 -6.73 -22.56
C ALA A 380 16.89 -6.17 -22.58
N LEU A 381 17.62 -6.27 -21.48
CA LEU A 381 19.03 -5.90 -21.38
C LEU A 381 19.86 -6.66 -22.41
N ARG A 382 19.68 -7.99 -22.49
CA ARG A 382 20.39 -8.84 -23.44
C ARG A 382 20.08 -8.51 -24.90
N ALA A 383 18.82 -8.21 -25.20
CA ALA A 383 18.37 -7.86 -26.54
C ALA A 383 18.85 -6.48 -27.00
N ARG A 384 18.81 -5.47 -26.12
CA ARG A 384 19.16 -4.08 -26.46
C ARG A 384 20.64 -3.77 -26.33
N MET A 385 21.24 -4.20 -25.24
CA MET A 385 22.57 -3.73 -24.82
C MET A 385 23.67 -4.77 -25.06
N GLY A 386 23.32 -6.04 -25.24
CA GLY A 386 24.29 -7.13 -25.33
C GLY A 386 25.16 -7.16 -26.59
N LEU A 387 24.91 -6.28 -27.56
CA LEU A 387 25.72 -6.13 -28.78
C LEU A 387 26.75 -4.99 -28.69
N TYR A 388 26.71 -4.16 -27.63
CA TYR A 388 27.68 -3.10 -27.44
C TYR A 388 29.01 -3.68 -26.96
N GLU A 389 30.13 -3.23 -27.55
CA GLU A 389 31.48 -3.68 -27.19
C GLU A 389 31.83 -3.38 -25.72
N GLN A 390 31.20 -2.36 -25.14
CA GLN A 390 31.38 -1.97 -23.74
C GLN A 390 30.62 -2.87 -22.75
N PHE A 391 29.70 -3.73 -23.23
CA PHE A 391 28.93 -4.60 -22.36
C PHE A 391 29.86 -5.68 -21.74
N PRO A 392 29.84 -5.91 -20.41
CA PRO A 392 30.69 -6.91 -19.78
C PRO A 392 30.45 -8.32 -20.34
N ALA A 393 31.47 -8.89 -21.00
CA ALA A 393 31.34 -10.15 -21.74
C ALA A 393 31.04 -11.36 -20.84
N ASP A 394 31.49 -11.34 -19.59
CA ASP A 394 31.20 -12.36 -18.58
C ASP A 394 29.72 -12.40 -18.23
N LEU A 395 29.09 -11.23 -18.07
CA LEU A 395 27.65 -11.13 -17.79
C LEU A 395 26.80 -11.68 -18.93
N LEU A 396 27.23 -11.57 -20.20
CA LEU A 396 26.47 -12.15 -21.32
C LEU A 396 26.29 -13.66 -21.17
N ALA A 397 27.35 -14.37 -20.76
CA ALA A 397 27.29 -15.81 -20.57
C ALA A 397 26.39 -16.18 -19.38
N GLU A 398 26.46 -15.42 -18.28
CA GLU A 398 25.60 -15.63 -17.10
C GLU A 398 24.12 -15.37 -17.43
N ILE A 399 23.82 -14.26 -18.14
CA ILE A 399 22.47 -13.93 -18.60
C ILE A 399 21.95 -15.01 -19.55
N ASP A 400 22.74 -15.40 -20.56
CA ASP A 400 22.35 -16.43 -21.52
C ASP A 400 22.06 -17.77 -20.83
N GLY A 401 22.88 -18.16 -19.85
CA GLY A 401 22.65 -19.35 -19.03
C GLY A 401 21.34 -19.27 -18.25
N CYS A 402 21.09 -18.14 -17.59
CA CYS A 402 19.88 -17.88 -16.82
C CYS A 402 18.61 -17.99 -17.69
N LEU A 403 18.58 -17.32 -18.84
CA LEU A 403 17.43 -17.28 -19.74
C LEU A 403 17.15 -18.63 -20.41
N LEU A 404 18.19 -19.41 -20.75
CA LEU A 404 18.06 -20.77 -21.31
C LEU A 404 17.62 -21.80 -20.27
N ALA A 405 17.98 -21.61 -18.99
CA ALA A 405 17.63 -22.52 -17.90
C ALA A 405 16.25 -22.24 -17.27
N PHE A 406 15.62 -21.10 -17.58
CA PHE A 406 14.31 -20.76 -17.02
C PHE A 406 13.19 -21.68 -17.54
N ASP A 407 12.28 -22.08 -16.64
CA ASP A 407 11.08 -22.85 -16.99
C ASP A 407 9.91 -21.88 -17.21
N TYR A 408 9.70 -21.49 -18.47
CA TYR A 408 8.62 -20.58 -18.87
C TYR A 408 7.23 -21.20 -18.73
N ALA A 409 7.12 -22.54 -18.66
CA ALA A 409 5.85 -23.22 -18.45
C ALA A 409 5.46 -23.25 -16.97
N ASN A 410 6.44 -23.38 -16.08
CA ASN A 410 6.26 -23.41 -14.63
C ASN A 410 7.20 -22.38 -13.97
N PRO A 411 6.90 -21.08 -14.09
CA PRO A 411 7.77 -20.01 -13.60
C PRO A 411 7.90 -20.03 -12.06
N HIS A 412 6.95 -20.62 -11.35
CA HIS A 412 7.01 -20.89 -9.90
C HIS A 412 6.22 -22.15 -9.57
N PRO A 413 6.58 -22.92 -8.52
CA PRO A 413 5.67 -23.91 -7.96
C PRO A 413 4.36 -23.25 -7.50
N LYS A 414 3.31 -23.41 -8.31
CA LYS A 414 1.87 -23.38 -7.98
C LYS A 414 1.30 -22.06 -7.40
N GLY A 415 1.18 -21.03 -8.25
CA GLY A 415 0.14 -19.97 -8.08
C GLY A 415 0.59 -18.57 -7.67
N LEU A 416 1.88 -18.36 -7.37
CA LEU A 416 2.40 -17.06 -6.89
C LEU A 416 2.60 -16.00 -7.99
N PHE A 417 2.53 -16.39 -9.26
CA PHE A 417 2.55 -15.51 -10.44
C PHE A 417 1.22 -15.63 -11.18
N SER A 418 0.14 -15.18 -10.54
CA SER A 418 -1.21 -15.35 -11.06
C SER A 418 -1.89 -14.04 -11.48
N SER A 419 -1.28 -12.88 -11.18
CA SER A 419 -1.85 -11.60 -11.62
C SER A 419 -1.78 -11.47 -13.14
N GLU A 420 -2.68 -10.68 -13.71
CA GLU A 420 -2.69 -10.36 -15.14
C GLU A 420 -1.35 -9.71 -15.56
N SER A 421 -0.75 -8.89 -14.69
CA SER A 421 0.56 -8.26 -14.93
C SER A 421 1.72 -9.27 -14.93
N ASP A 422 1.68 -10.30 -14.07
CA ASP A 422 2.69 -11.36 -14.07
C ASP A 422 2.63 -12.20 -15.34
N GLN A 423 1.40 -12.49 -15.81
CA GLN A 423 1.18 -13.28 -17.02
C GLN A 423 1.81 -12.62 -18.25
N ILE A 424 1.48 -11.36 -18.53
CA ILE A 424 2.03 -10.67 -19.70
C ILE A 424 3.53 -10.42 -19.58
N THR A 425 4.03 -10.16 -18.37
CA THR A 425 5.47 -10.03 -18.11
C THR A 425 6.21 -11.32 -18.47
N LEU A 426 5.68 -12.47 -18.05
CA LEU A 426 6.24 -13.77 -18.37
C LEU A 426 6.16 -14.08 -19.87
N TYR A 427 5.02 -13.83 -20.51
CA TYR A 427 4.87 -14.09 -21.94
C TYR A 427 5.81 -13.19 -22.76
N ALA A 428 5.97 -11.92 -22.37
CA ALA A 428 6.94 -11.02 -23.00
C ALA A 428 8.37 -11.55 -22.87
N ALA A 429 8.77 -11.99 -21.69
CA ALA A 429 10.09 -12.59 -21.48
C ALA A 429 10.28 -13.87 -22.33
N GLN A 430 9.26 -14.74 -22.38
CA GLN A 430 9.28 -15.98 -23.16
C GLN A 430 9.45 -15.73 -24.66
N ILE A 431 8.68 -14.80 -25.21
CA ILE A 431 8.74 -14.44 -26.65
C ILE A 431 10.14 -13.92 -26.98
N LEU A 432 10.61 -12.93 -26.23
CA LEU A 432 11.89 -12.27 -26.51
C LEU A 432 13.09 -13.20 -26.28
N ALA A 433 13.07 -14.05 -25.25
CA ALA A 433 14.10 -15.07 -25.07
C ALA A 433 14.07 -16.12 -26.20
N GLY A 434 12.88 -16.55 -26.61
CA GLY A 434 12.71 -17.47 -27.74
C GLY A 434 13.30 -16.92 -29.05
N GLN A 435 13.06 -15.63 -29.33
CA GLN A 435 13.65 -14.90 -30.46
C GLN A 435 15.19 -14.87 -30.40
N LEU A 436 15.76 -14.53 -29.24
CA LEU A 436 17.21 -14.43 -29.04
C LEU A 436 17.93 -15.77 -29.29
N TYR A 437 17.28 -16.90 -28.97
CA TYR A 437 17.94 -18.20 -28.97
C TYR A 437 17.52 -19.13 -30.10
N GLY A 438 16.38 -18.90 -30.77
CA GLY A 438 15.98 -19.45 -32.06
C GLY A 438 16.09 -20.98 -32.21
N GLN A 439 17.30 -21.49 -32.48
CA GLN A 439 17.59 -22.91 -32.67
C GLN A 439 18.20 -23.60 -31.44
N LYS A 440 18.68 -22.83 -30.44
CA LYS A 440 19.20 -23.42 -29.19
C LYS A 440 18.05 -24.09 -28.42
N THR A 441 18.40 -25.17 -27.73
CA THR A 441 17.47 -25.87 -26.83
C THR A 441 17.36 -25.15 -25.50
N MET A 442 16.12 -24.91 -25.08
CA MET A 442 15.74 -24.34 -23.80
C MET A 442 15.77 -25.48 -22.77
N MET A 443 16.61 -25.35 -21.74
CA MET A 443 17.03 -26.51 -20.93
C MET A 443 15.87 -27.11 -20.12
N ALA A 444 14.95 -26.27 -19.62
CA ALA A 444 13.85 -26.73 -18.78
C ALA A 444 12.75 -27.46 -19.60
N SER A 445 12.40 -26.95 -20.77
CA SER A 445 11.30 -27.50 -21.59
C SER A 445 11.77 -28.50 -22.65
N GLY A 446 13.05 -28.48 -23.03
CA GLY A 446 13.59 -29.26 -24.14
C GLY A 446 13.19 -28.75 -25.53
N LEU A 447 12.41 -27.66 -25.61
CA LEU A 447 11.99 -27.03 -26.86
C LEU A 447 13.14 -26.20 -27.46
N THR A 448 13.07 -25.92 -28.77
CA THR A 448 13.94 -24.88 -29.36
C THR A 448 13.43 -23.49 -28.99
N GLY A 449 14.30 -22.48 -29.01
CA GLY A 449 13.90 -21.08 -28.77
C GLY A 449 12.72 -20.63 -29.65
N ARG A 450 12.68 -21.05 -30.92
CA ARG A 450 11.57 -20.76 -31.85
C ARG A 450 10.25 -21.41 -31.44
N GLN A 451 10.30 -22.64 -30.89
CA GLN A 451 9.10 -23.29 -30.37
C GLN A 451 8.60 -22.62 -29.09
N GLU A 452 9.51 -22.17 -28.21
CA GLU A 452 9.14 -21.35 -27.04
C GLU A 452 8.53 -20.01 -27.45
N GLN A 453 9.12 -19.34 -28.44
CA GLN A 453 8.59 -18.10 -29.01
C GLN A 453 7.14 -18.29 -29.46
N HIS A 454 6.86 -19.25 -30.34
CA HIS A 454 5.49 -19.48 -30.84
C HIS A 454 4.50 -19.80 -29.71
N ARG A 455 4.95 -20.52 -28.67
CA ARG A 455 4.12 -20.79 -27.49
C ARG A 455 3.81 -19.52 -26.72
N GLY A 456 4.81 -18.67 -26.48
CA GLY A 456 4.64 -17.37 -25.83
C GLY A 456 3.74 -16.43 -26.64
N GLU A 457 3.92 -16.38 -27.97
CA GLU A 457 3.10 -15.56 -28.88
C GLU A 457 1.63 -15.96 -28.80
N ALA A 458 1.31 -17.25 -28.86
CA ALA A 458 -0.08 -17.72 -28.75
C ALA A 458 -0.74 -17.31 -27.41
N LEU A 459 0.01 -17.43 -26.30
CA LEU A 459 -0.46 -17.03 -24.96
C LEU A 459 -0.65 -15.51 -24.87
N ALA A 460 0.32 -14.73 -25.37
CA ALA A 460 0.27 -13.28 -25.36
C ALA A 460 -0.87 -12.74 -26.24
N GLU A 461 -1.07 -13.25 -27.45
CA GLU A 461 -2.14 -12.77 -28.34
C GLU A 461 -3.53 -12.99 -27.75
N GLU A 462 -3.77 -14.17 -27.15
CA GLU A 462 -5.04 -14.45 -26.46
C GLU A 462 -5.25 -13.49 -25.28
N TRP A 463 -4.19 -13.28 -24.48
CA TRP A 463 -4.20 -12.37 -23.34
C TRP A 463 -4.46 -10.93 -23.79
N LEU A 464 -3.71 -10.42 -24.76
CA LEU A 464 -3.82 -9.05 -25.28
C LEU A 464 -5.22 -8.77 -25.81
N ARG A 465 -5.79 -9.67 -26.62
CA ARG A 465 -7.15 -9.53 -27.15
C ARG A 465 -8.18 -9.51 -26.02
N ARG A 466 -8.07 -10.42 -25.04
CA ARG A 466 -8.99 -10.46 -23.89
C ARG A 466 -9.03 -9.12 -23.15
N HIS A 467 -7.88 -8.58 -22.77
CA HIS A 467 -7.80 -7.34 -21.97
C HIS A 467 -8.10 -6.08 -22.80
N ALA A 468 -7.77 -6.10 -24.10
CA ALA A 468 -8.19 -5.04 -25.01
C ALA A 468 -9.71 -4.95 -25.13
N GLN A 469 -10.43 -6.08 -25.13
CA GLN A 469 -11.89 -6.11 -25.27
C GLN A 469 -12.65 -5.92 -23.94
N ARG A 470 -12.07 -6.35 -22.81
CA ARG A 470 -12.80 -6.53 -21.53
C ARG A 470 -12.21 -5.79 -20.32
N GLY A 471 -11.04 -5.17 -20.47
CA GLY A 471 -10.33 -4.53 -19.36
C GLY A 471 -9.59 -5.53 -18.46
N PHE A 472 -9.29 -5.12 -17.23
CA PHE A 472 -8.50 -5.89 -16.27
C PHE A 472 -9.31 -6.22 -15.01
N ALA A 473 -9.07 -7.40 -14.45
CA ALA A 473 -9.63 -7.82 -13.17
C ALA A 473 -8.99 -7.05 -12.01
N LEU A 474 -7.69 -6.77 -12.09
CA LEU A 474 -6.98 -5.82 -11.22
C LEU A 474 -7.08 -4.41 -11.80
N TRP A 475 -8.31 -3.97 -12.02
CA TRP A 475 -8.67 -2.69 -12.62
C TRP A 475 -7.86 -1.52 -12.03
N ASN A 476 -7.39 -0.65 -12.92
CA ASN A 476 -6.59 0.55 -12.59
C ASN A 476 -5.38 0.30 -11.68
N SER A 477 -4.83 -0.91 -11.68
CA SER A 477 -3.69 -1.33 -10.85
C SER A 477 -2.57 -1.90 -11.73
N HIS A 478 -1.35 -2.02 -11.18
CA HIS A 478 -0.17 -2.56 -11.86
C HIS A 478 0.15 -1.94 -13.24
N THR A 479 -0.27 -0.68 -13.46
CA THR A 479 -0.12 -0.01 -14.76
C THR A 479 1.36 0.05 -15.17
N GLU A 480 2.24 0.36 -14.23
CA GLU A 480 3.68 0.45 -14.47
C GLU A 480 4.30 -0.87 -14.98
N ARG A 481 3.98 -2.01 -14.34
CA ARG A 481 4.49 -3.33 -14.72
C ARG A 481 3.96 -3.75 -16.10
N THR A 482 2.66 -3.58 -16.32
CA THR A 482 2.04 -3.93 -17.61
C THR A 482 2.59 -3.04 -18.73
N VAL A 483 2.77 -1.73 -18.50
CA VAL A 483 3.41 -0.82 -19.47
C VAL A 483 4.82 -1.28 -19.80
N ALA A 484 5.61 -1.75 -18.82
CA ALA A 484 6.96 -2.26 -19.08
C ALA A 484 6.94 -3.45 -20.08
N ALA A 485 6.07 -4.43 -19.85
CA ALA A 485 5.93 -5.59 -20.72
C ALA A 485 5.42 -5.22 -22.12
N LEU A 486 4.38 -4.39 -22.20
CA LEU A 486 3.79 -3.98 -23.48
C LEU A 486 4.74 -3.10 -24.30
N ALA A 487 5.48 -2.18 -23.68
CA ALA A 487 6.46 -1.36 -24.37
C ALA A 487 7.60 -2.19 -24.97
N LEU A 488 8.05 -3.23 -24.24
CA LEU A 488 9.07 -4.15 -24.75
C LEU A 488 8.55 -5.02 -25.89
N LEU A 489 7.31 -5.50 -25.82
CA LEU A 489 6.70 -6.23 -26.94
C LEU A 489 6.49 -5.34 -28.17
N ALA A 490 5.96 -4.13 -27.98
CA ALA A 490 5.73 -3.17 -29.05
C ALA A 490 7.03 -2.75 -29.75
N ASP A 491 8.17 -2.75 -29.06
CA ASP A 491 9.45 -2.40 -29.67
C ASP A 491 10.26 -3.59 -30.19
N LEU A 492 10.29 -4.71 -29.46
CA LEU A 492 11.26 -5.79 -29.69
C LEU A 492 10.65 -7.09 -30.26
N ALA A 493 9.33 -7.27 -30.24
CA ALA A 493 8.73 -8.47 -30.81
C ALA A 493 8.92 -8.51 -32.33
N GLU A 494 9.33 -9.65 -32.88
CA GLU A 494 9.48 -9.85 -34.33
C GLU A 494 8.13 -10.12 -35.02
N SER A 495 7.17 -10.72 -34.29
CA SER A 495 5.81 -10.96 -34.79
C SER A 495 5.02 -9.65 -34.87
N ASP A 496 4.56 -9.30 -36.08
CA ASP A 496 3.70 -8.14 -36.30
C ASP A 496 2.39 -8.25 -35.52
N GLY A 497 1.81 -9.45 -35.39
CA GLY A 497 0.57 -9.66 -34.64
C GLY A 497 0.69 -9.32 -33.16
N VAL A 498 1.77 -9.76 -32.51
CA VAL A 498 2.05 -9.42 -31.10
C VAL A 498 2.40 -7.94 -30.97
N ARG A 499 3.24 -7.40 -31.87
CA ARG A 499 3.66 -6.00 -31.84
C ARG A 499 2.47 -5.04 -31.94
N ASP A 500 1.57 -5.29 -32.90
CA ASP A 500 0.40 -4.46 -33.15
C ASP A 500 -0.60 -4.54 -31.99
N LEU A 501 -0.90 -5.74 -31.48
CA LEU A 501 -1.80 -5.91 -30.34
C LEU A 501 -1.23 -5.30 -29.05
N ALA A 502 0.08 -5.43 -28.82
CA ALA A 502 0.74 -4.80 -27.68
C ALA A 502 0.69 -3.27 -27.78
N THR A 503 0.94 -2.71 -28.97
CA THR A 503 0.81 -1.28 -29.25
C THR A 503 -0.61 -0.79 -28.99
N VAL A 504 -1.62 -1.50 -29.51
CA VAL A 504 -3.04 -1.16 -29.31
C VAL A 504 -3.45 -1.16 -27.83
N LEU A 505 -3.05 -2.20 -27.08
CA LEU A 505 -3.36 -2.27 -25.66
C LEU A 505 -2.59 -1.20 -24.86
N LEU A 506 -1.34 -0.94 -25.22
CA LEU A 506 -0.53 0.11 -24.60
C LEU A 506 -1.19 1.48 -24.78
N ASP A 507 -1.58 1.84 -26.01
CA ASP A 507 -2.28 3.10 -26.29
C ASP A 507 -3.60 3.22 -25.50
N LYS A 508 -4.38 2.14 -25.41
CA LYS A 508 -5.60 2.08 -24.58
C LYS A 508 -5.29 2.35 -23.10
N MET A 509 -4.23 1.74 -22.57
CA MET A 509 -3.82 1.94 -21.17
C MET A 509 -3.31 3.36 -20.92
N LEU A 510 -2.53 3.93 -21.84
CA LEU A 510 -2.05 5.31 -21.75
C LEU A 510 -3.20 6.32 -21.86
N PHE A 511 -4.23 6.03 -22.66
CA PHE A 511 -5.48 6.80 -22.66
C PHE A 511 -6.18 6.74 -21.29
N GLY A 512 -6.29 5.55 -20.70
CA GLY A 512 -6.80 5.39 -19.33
C GLY A 512 -6.00 6.19 -18.31
N LEU A 513 -4.67 6.18 -18.40
CA LEU A 513 -3.77 6.98 -17.57
C LEU A 513 -4.05 8.49 -17.71
N ALA A 514 -4.21 8.98 -18.94
CA ALA A 514 -4.51 10.39 -19.24
C ALA A 514 -5.86 10.85 -18.68
N VAL A 515 -6.91 10.05 -18.86
CA VAL A 515 -8.26 10.37 -18.37
C VAL A 515 -8.30 10.39 -16.84
N ASN A 516 -7.68 9.39 -16.20
CA ASN A 516 -7.73 9.17 -14.75
C ASN A 516 -6.63 9.92 -13.95
N SER A 517 -5.86 10.79 -14.61
CA SER A 517 -4.89 11.64 -13.92
C SER A 517 -5.37 13.08 -13.79
N PHE A 518 -5.01 13.70 -12.66
CA PHE A 518 -5.23 15.11 -12.38
C PHE A 518 -3.92 15.77 -11.93
N ARG A 519 -3.37 16.67 -12.76
CA ARG A 519 -2.10 17.39 -12.49
C ARG A 519 -0.96 16.47 -12.03
N GLY A 520 -0.83 15.31 -12.68
CA GLY A 520 0.20 14.31 -12.37
C GLY A 520 -0.17 13.29 -11.30
N ALA A 521 -1.22 13.53 -10.52
CA ALA A 521 -1.76 12.56 -9.57
C ALA A 521 -2.64 11.54 -10.30
N TYR A 522 -2.26 10.27 -10.29
CA TYR A 522 -3.14 9.20 -10.76
C TYR A 522 -4.23 8.95 -9.72
N ALA A 523 -5.45 9.35 -10.06
CA ALA A 523 -6.53 9.48 -9.11
C ALA A 523 -7.69 8.48 -9.35
N ALA A 524 -7.45 7.44 -10.16
CA ALA A 524 -8.44 6.40 -10.37
C ALA A 524 -8.77 5.65 -9.06
N PRO A 525 -10.02 5.22 -8.84
CA PRO A 525 -10.26 4.10 -7.94
C PRO A 525 -9.51 2.88 -8.48
N ARG A 526 -9.05 1.97 -7.62
CA ARG A 526 -8.21 0.84 -8.02
C ARG A 526 -8.37 -0.42 -7.16
N ALA A 527 -8.15 -1.58 -7.77
CA ALA A 527 -8.21 -2.89 -7.12
C ALA A 527 -7.12 -3.09 -6.06
N GLU A 528 -5.93 -2.55 -6.30
CA GLU A 528 -4.81 -2.61 -5.36
C GLU A 528 -4.18 -1.24 -5.18
N ALA A 529 -4.08 -0.82 -3.92
CA ALA A 529 -3.35 0.35 -3.49
C ALA A 529 -2.35 0.03 -2.38
N ARG A 530 -1.56 1.03 -2.00
CA ARG A 530 -0.68 1.02 -0.84
C ARG A 530 -0.90 2.28 -0.03
N ALA A 531 -0.72 2.22 1.28
CA ALA A 531 -0.93 3.36 2.17
C ALA A 531 -0.08 4.57 1.74
N SER A 532 1.16 4.32 1.32
CA SER A 532 2.06 5.36 0.80
C SER A 532 1.51 6.07 -0.45
N TRP A 533 0.95 5.31 -1.41
CA TRP A 533 0.40 5.85 -2.66
C TRP A 533 -0.87 6.69 -2.42
N LEU A 534 -1.70 6.28 -1.46
CA LEU A 534 -2.95 6.98 -1.14
C LEU A 534 -2.73 8.28 -0.36
N ARG A 535 -1.64 8.35 0.40
CA ARG A 535 -1.25 9.55 1.17
C ARG A 535 -0.54 10.59 0.29
N SER A 536 0.11 10.18 -0.79
CA SER A 536 0.57 11.06 -1.86
C SER A 536 0.67 10.33 -3.18
N ALA A 537 0.03 10.88 -4.20
CA ALA A 537 0.12 10.35 -5.56
C ALA A 537 1.53 10.47 -6.16
N ALA A 538 2.43 11.28 -5.56
CA ALA A 538 3.83 11.36 -5.99
C ALA A 538 4.61 10.06 -5.71
N LEU A 539 4.15 9.23 -4.78
CA LEU A 539 4.71 7.91 -4.48
C LEU A 539 4.09 6.79 -5.30
N ALA A 540 3.05 7.07 -6.09
CA ALA A 540 2.38 6.05 -6.90
C ALA A 540 3.26 5.61 -8.09
N PRO A 541 3.19 4.35 -8.54
CA PRO A 541 3.95 3.86 -9.69
C PRO A 541 3.66 4.59 -11.01
N GLU A 542 2.51 5.25 -11.10
CA GLU A 542 2.10 6.02 -12.27
C GLU A 542 2.76 7.40 -12.37
N ALA A 543 3.32 7.94 -11.27
CA ALA A 543 3.86 9.29 -11.25
C ALA A 543 5.01 9.50 -12.26
N PRO A 544 5.99 8.56 -12.42
CA PRO A 544 7.05 8.70 -13.41
C PRO A 544 6.56 8.55 -14.85
N LEU A 545 5.50 7.74 -15.07
CA LEU A 545 4.85 7.63 -16.38
C LEU A 545 4.15 8.93 -16.77
N ASN A 546 3.39 9.51 -15.84
CA ASN A 546 2.77 10.81 -16.04
C ASN A 546 3.82 11.88 -16.35
N TYR A 547 4.94 11.86 -15.62
CA TYR A 547 6.04 12.80 -15.86
C TYR A 547 6.58 12.61 -17.27
N LEU A 548 7.03 11.41 -17.65
CA LEU A 548 7.57 11.10 -18.97
C LEU A 548 6.61 11.54 -20.11
N LEU A 549 5.36 11.10 -20.01
CA LEU A 549 4.38 11.25 -21.09
C LEU A 549 3.79 12.66 -21.18
N TRP A 550 3.39 13.23 -20.05
CA TRP A 550 2.57 14.45 -20.03
C TRP A 550 3.34 15.70 -19.56
N GLY A 551 4.46 15.51 -18.85
CA GLY A 551 5.21 16.58 -18.20
C GLY A 551 4.61 17.05 -16.87
N VAL A 552 3.66 16.30 -16.31
CA VAL A 552 3.10 16.50 -14.97
C VAL A 552 3.28 15.21 -14.16
N GLY A 553 3.40 15.28 -12.84
CA GLY A 553 3.70 14.13 -11.98
C GLY A 553 5.13 14.22 -11.44
N GLY A 554 5.64 13.10 -10.95
CA GLY A 554 6.91 13.11 -10.24
C GLY A 554 7.74 11.86 -10.46
N LEU A 555 9.04 12.02 -10.22
CA LEU A 555 9.98 10.92 -10.24
C LEU A 555 9.97 10.23 -8.87
N ASN A 556 10.10 8.91 -8.85
CA ASN A 556 10.19 8.11 -7.63
C ASN A 556 10.91 6.78 -7.95
N THR A 557 10.85 5.81 -7.03
CA THR A 557 11.57 4.54 -7.14
C THR A 557 10.96 3.53 -8.12
N TYR A 558 9.74 3.75 -8.62
CA TYR A 558 9.09 2.88 -9.61
C TYR A 558 9.53 3.26 -11.02
N VAL A 559 10.51 2.54 -11.56
CA VAL A 559 11.23 2.98 -12.77
C VAL A 559 11.05 2.05 -13.98
N ARG A 560 10.54 0.82 -13.82
CA ARG A 560 10.54 -0.21 -14.88
C ARG A 560 9.70 0.20 -16.07
N GLY A 561 8.46 0.62 -15.82
CA GLY A 561 7.53 1.06 -16.86
C GLY A 561 8.05 2.28 -17.61
N ALA A 562 8.51 3.30 -16.89
CA ALA A 562 9.02 4.53 -17.49
C ALA A 562 10.34 4.31 -18.26
N VAL A 563 11.25 3.48 -17.75
CA VAL A 563 12.50 3.11 -18.44
C VAL A 563 12.19 2.27 -19.69
N SER A 564 11.39 1.21 -19.58
CA SER A 564 11.04 0.36 -20.72
C SER A 564 10.31 1.13 -21.82
N LEU A 565 9.36 2.00 -21.45
CA LEU A 565 8.65 2.88 -22.37
C LEU A 565 9.58 3.91 -23.01
N GLY A 566 10.42 4.56 -22.20
CA GLY A 566 11.39 5.55 -22.69
C GLY A 566 12.45 4.97 -23.63
N LEU A 567 12.81 3.70 -23.44
CA LEU A 567 13.77 2.98 -24.28
C LEU A 567 13.12 2.28 -25.49
N ALA A 568 11.79 2.26 -25.60
CA ALA A 568 11.08 1.67 -26.75
C ALA A 568 11.38 2.38 -28.09
N GLY A 569 12.02 3.55 -28.06
CA GLY A 569 12.76 4.10 -29.20
C GLY A 569 11.91 4.35 -30.46
N LYS A 570 12.30 3.73 -31.59
CA LYS A 570 11.78 4.03 -32.94
C LYS A 570 10.47 3.32 -33.28
N ASN A 571 10.19 2.17 -32.66
CA ASN A 571 9.06 1.33 -33.07
C ASN A 571 7.79 1.61 -32.25
N TYR A 572 7.91 2.31 -31.12
CA TYR A 572 6.75 2.83 -30.39
C TYR A 572 6.99 4.25 -29.89
N ARG A 573 6.03 5.13 -30.15
CA ARG A 573 5.95 6.47 -29.57
C ARG A 573 4.50 6.75 -29.20
N ALA A 574 4.27 7.17 -27.96
CA ALA A 574 2.93 7.51 -27.50
C ALA A 574 2.32 8.61 -28.41
N PRO A 575 1.07 8.44 -28.89
CA PRO A 575 0.41 9.45 -29.71
C PRO A 575 0.26 10.79 -28.97
N GLU A 576 0.62 11.92 -29.58
CA GLU A 576 0.52 13.26 -28.97
C GLU A 576 -0.93 13.60 -28.58
N LEU A 577 -1.91 13.04 -29.28
CA LEU A 577 -3.33 13.09 -28.92
C LEU A 577 -3.57 12.71 -27.45
N LEU A 578 -2.89 11.68 -26.92
CA LEU A 578 -3.07 11.26 -25.53
C LEU A 578 -2.52 12.30 -24.55
N ARG A 579 -1.44 13.00 -24.92
CA ARG A 579 -0.91 14.11 -24.14
C ARG A 579 -1.86 15.30 -24.13
N ALA A 580 -2.48 15.62 -25.27
CA ALA A 580 -3.52 16.64 -25.32
C ALA A 580 -4.67 16.31 -24.36
N ILE A 581 -5.15 15.07 -24.35
CA ILE A 581 -6.21 14.58 -23.45
C ILE A 581 -5.80 14.68 -21.97
N ALA A 582 -4.56 14.31 -21.63
CA ALA A 582 -4.06 14.36 -20.25
C ALA A 582 -4.02 15.80 -19.69
N LEU A 583 -3.75 16.78 -20.56
CA LEU A 583 -3.57 18.18 -20.21
C LEU A 583 -4.83 19.04 -20.43
N ASP A 584 -5.87 18.46 -21.01
CA ASP A 584 -7.12 19.14 -21.29
C ASP A 584 -7.84 19.59 -20.01
N ARG A 585 -8.47 20.76 -20.05
CA ARG A 585 -9.11 21.43 -18.91
C ARG A 585 -10.62 21.59 -19.16
N TRP A 586 -11.30 20.46 -19.31
CA TRP A 586 -12.76 20.42 -19.39
C TRP A 586 -13.40 21.11 -18.18
N PRO A 587 -14.45 21.93 -18.40
CA PRO A 587 -15.23 22.47 -17.30
C PRO A 587 -15.81 21.35 -16.42
N ASP A 588 -16.44 20.34 -17.05
CA ASP A 588 -17.17 19.24 -16.43
C ASP A 588 -16.99 17.93 -17.22
N MET A 589 -15.82 17.27 -17.11
CA MET A 589 -15.59 15.96 -17.76
C MET A 589 -16.16 14.84 -16.90
N LEU A 590 -17.15 14.10 -17.43
CA LEU A 590 -17.61 12.84 -16.85
C LEU A 590 -17.09 11.67 -17.68
N SER A 591 -16.41 10.73 -17.04
CA SER A 591 -15.99 9.46 -17.62
C SER A 591 -16.58 8.29 -16.84
N ARG A 592 -17.08 7.31 -17.56
CA ARG A 592 -17.59 6.03 -17.05
C ARG A 592 -16.85 4.89 -17.73
N GLU A 593 -16.48 3.89 -16.96
CA GLU A 593 -15.76 2.72 -17.49
C GLU A 593 -16.29 1.45 -16.84
N ARG A 594 -16.33 0.36 -17.62
CA ARG A 594 -16.64 -0.99 -17.16
C ARG A 594 -15.50 -1.92 -17.48
N GLN A 595 -15.04 -2.68 -16.50
CA GLN A 595 -14.03 -3.72 -16.67
C GLN A 595 -14.52 -5.04 -16.06
N GLN A 596 -14.12 -6.17 -16.66
CA GLN A 596 -14.48 -7.50 -16.18
C GLN A 596 -13.53 -7.97 -15.08
N ILE A 597 -14.09 -8.48 -13.97
CA ILE A 597 -13.30 -9.05 -12.87
C ILE A 597 -13.19 -10.57 -13.03
N ALA A 598 -14.32 -11.27 -13.01
CA ALA A 598 -14.37 -12.72 -13.14
C ALA A 598 -15.75 -13.18 -13.60
N GLY A 599 -15.82 -14.06 -14.61
CA GLY A 599 -17.11 -14.51 -15.14
C GLY A 599 -17.99 -13.33 -15.55
N ASP A 600 -19.22 -13.23 -15.01
CA ASP A 600 -20.12 -12.10 -15.27
C ASP A 600 -19.99 -10.94 -14.25
N GLU A 601 -18.98 -10.97 -13.38
CA GLU A 601 -18.70 -9.90 -12.42
C GLU A 601 -17.90 -8.75 -13.08
N HIS A 602 -18.29 -7.52 -12.76
CA HIS A 602 -17.70 -6.31 -13.33
C HIS A 602 -17.49 -5.23 -12.27
N VAL A 603 -16.50 -4.39 -12.48
CA VAL A 603 -16.40 -3.09 -11.82
C VAL A 603 -16.92 -2.00 -12.75
N ASN A 604 -17.58 -1.00 -12.17
CA ASN A 604 -18.04 0.18 -12.88
C ASN A 604 -17.42 1.40 -12.19
N THR A 605 -16.57 2.14 -12.88
CA THR A 605 -15.88 3.31 -12.31
C THR A 605 -16.41 4.59 -12.92
N VAL A 606 -16.40 5.65 -12.12
CA VAL A 606 -16.80 7.01 -12.51
C VAL A 606 -15.68 7.96 -12.16
N VAL A 607 -15.38 8.87 -13.08
CA VAL A 607 -14.47 10.01 -12.88
C VAL A 607 -15.20 11.27 -13.28
N PHE A 608 -15.25 12.25 -12.38
CA PHE A 608 -15.66 13.60 -12.66
C PHE A 608 -14.46 14.53 -12.48
N LYS A 609 -14.05 15.20 -13.55
CA LYS A 609 -12.86 16.06 -13.58
C LYS A 609 -13.22 17.46 -14.05
N THR A 610 -12.73 18.44 -13.29
CA THR A 610 -12.75 19.86 -13.61
C THR A 610 -11.31 20.35 -13.71
N PRO A 611 -11.04 21.61 -14.09
CA PRO A 611 -9.70 22.19 -14.11
C PRO A 611 -9.05 22.29 -12.72
N ASP A 612 -9.85 22.23 -11.65
CA ASP A 612 -9.42 22.53 -10.27
C ASP A 612 -9.49 21.33 -9.34
N ALA A 613 -10.23 20.28 -9.71
CA ALA A 613 -10.29 19.05 -8.94
C ALA A 613 -10.82 17.84 -9.73
N MET A 614 -10.61 16.65 -9.20
CA MET A 614 -11.15 15.38 -9.69
C MET A 614 -11.82 14.60 -8.54
N LEU A 615 -12.98 14.01 -8.79
CA LEU A 615 -13.66 13.07 -7.91
C LEU A 615 -13.86 11.75 -8.66
N ALA A 616 -13.39 10.65 -8.09
CA ALA A 616 -13.48 9.36 -8.74
C ALA A 616 -13.90 8.24 -7.77
N SER A 617 -14.62 7.24 -8.29
CA SER A 617 -15.10 6.13 -7.47
C SER A 617 -15.45 4.86 -8.26
N ALA A 618 -15.31 3.71 -7.62
CA ALA A 618 -15.91 2.45 -8.03
C ALA A 618 -17.33 2.36 -7.46
N GLN A 619 -18.31 2.23 -8.34
CA GLN A 619 -19.73 2.22 -8.00
C GLN A 619 -20.16 0.84 -7.52
N ASP A 620 -20.92 0.79 -6.42
CA ASP A 620 -21.60 -0.41 -5.91
C ASP A 620 -20.70 -1.67 -5.85
N HIS A 621 -19.41 -1.50 -5.56
CA HIS A 621 -18.43 -2.57 -5.63
C HIS A 621 -18.45 -3.43 -4.35
N ARG A 622 -19.09 -4.61 -4.44
CA ARG A 622 -19.12 -5.64 -3.38
C ARG A 622 -19.46 -5.10 -1.99
N PRO A 623 -20.52 -4.29 -1.83
CA PRO A 623 -20.83 -3.61 -0.57
C PRO A 623 -20.99 -4.58 0.59
N GLY A 624 -20.33 -4.28 1.71
CA GLY A 624 -20.38 -5.06 2.95
C GLY A 624 -19.45 -6.28 2.99
N GLN A 625 -18.86 -6.69 1.87
CA GLN A 625 -17.89 -7.78 1.84
C GLN A 625 -16.55 -7.33 2.44
N ALA A 626 -15.77 -8.29 2.96
CA ALA A 626 -14.40 -8.02 3.38
C ALA A 626 -13.57 -7.55 2.19
N GLY A 627 -12.92 -6.39 2.33
CA GLY A 627 -11.98 -5.90 1.34
C GLY A 627 -10.58 -6.44 1.57
N ARG A 628 -9.75 -6.19 0.56
CA ARG A 628 -8.30 -6.36 0.55
C ARG A 628 -7.68 -4.98 0.45
N ARG A 629 -6.99 -4.68 -0.65
CA ARG A 629 -6.26 -3.43 -0.92
C ARG A 629 -7.04 -2.44 -1.79
N GLU A 630 -8.34 -2.63 -1.98
CA GLU A 630 -9.12 -1.80 -2.89
C GLU A 630 -9.20 -0.36 -2.37
N HIS A 631 -8.98 0.58 -3.29
CA HIS A 631 -9.25 2.00 -3.09
C HIS A 631 -10.50 2.38 -3.85
N ILE A 632 -11.59 2.59 -3.12
CA ILE A 632 -12.93 2.70 -3.72
C ILE A 632 -13.23 4.09 -4.25
N TRP A 633 -12.80 5.16 -3.56
CA TRP A 633 -13.06 6.51 -4.04
C TRP A 633 -12.08 7.53 -3.47
N GLN A 634 -11.93 8.66 -4.16
CA GLN A 634 -11.21 9.83 -3.64
C GLN A 634 -11.61 11.13 -4.34
N ALA A 635 -11.49 12.22 -3.59
CA ALA A 635 -11.41 13.58 -4.08
C ALA A 635 -9.95 14.02 -4.14
N THR A 636 -9.53 14.59 -5.28
CA THR A 636 -8.14 14.97 -5.55
C THR A 636 -8.09 16.42 -6.05
N MET A 637 -7.34 17.26 -5.36
CA MET A 637 -7.04 18.65 -5.75
C MET A 637 -5.54 18.88 -6.00
N GLY A 638 -4.70 17.87 -5.75
CA GLY A 638 -3.25 17.84 -5.99
C GLY A 638 -2.64 16.52 -5.53
N CYS A 639 -1.32 16.33 -5.67
CA CYS A 639 -0.66 15.07 -5.30
C CYS A 639 -0.79 14.73 -3.81
N ASP A 640 -0.75 15.75 -2.93
CA ASP A 640 -0.84 15.58 -1.48
C ASP A 640 -2.22 16.04 -0.93
N ALA A 641 -2.98 16.81 -1.72
CA ALA A 641 -4.31 17.32 -1.37
C ALA A 641 -5.39 16.32 -1.81
N VAL A 642 -5.48 15.20 -1.09
CA VAL A 642 -6.37 14.08 -1.36
C VAL A 642 -7.28 13.81 -0.16
N VAL A 643 -8.56 13.52 -0.41
CA VAL A 643 -9.54 13.14 0.62
C VAL A 643 -10.24 11.86 0.19
N PHE A 644 -10.29 10.88 1.09
CA PHE A 644 -11.04 9.63 0.91
C PHE A 644 -11.45 9.08 2.28
N THR A 645 -12.35 8.10 2.29
CA THR A 645 -12.73 7.37 3.51
C THR A 645 -12.46 5.88 3.36
N ASN A 646 -12.20 5.22 4.48
CA ASN A 646 -12.09 3.76 4.55
C ASN A 646 -12.52 3.22 5.92
N HIS A 647 -12.69 1.91 5.96
CA HIS A 647 -12.83 1.14 7.20
C HIS A 647 -11.49 0.48 7.56
N PRO A 648 -10.75 0.98 8.56
CA PRO A 648 -9.50 0.37 9.00
C PRO A 648 -9.75 -0.89 9.84
N THR A 649 -8.85 -1.89 9.80
CA THR A 649 -8.89 -3.07 10.70
C THR A 649 -7.66 -3.21 11.61
N SER A 650 -6.69 -2.31 11.45
CA SER A 650 -5.42 -2.28 12.17
C SER A 650 -4.81 -0.90 12.04
N PHE A 651 -4.00 -0.51 13.03
CA PHE A 651 -3.13 0.65 12.98
C PHE A 651 -1.86 0.40 12.16
N SER A 652 -1.74 -0.68 11.40
CA SER A 652 -0.59 -0.86 10.49
C SER A 652 -0.72 0.03 9.24
N ASP A 653 0.32 0.82 8.99
CA ASP A 653 0.54 1.56 7.73
C ASP A 653 1.45 0.76 6.77
N ALA A 654 1.84 -0.46 7.15
CA ALA A 654 2.72 -1.27 6.32
C ALA A 654 2.02 -1.69 5.04
N ASP A 655 2.73 -1.61 3.92
CA ASP A 655 2.21 -2.04 2.62
C ASP A 655 1.81 -3.53 2.60
N ALA A 656 2.36 -4.34 3.51
CA ALA A 656 2.04 -5.76 3.65
C ALA A 656 0.60 -6.02 4.15
N ARG A 657 -0.01 -5.07 4.86
CA ARG A 657 -1.36 -5.16 5.40
C ARG A 657 -2.39 -4.81 4.33
N GLN A 658 -3.36 -5.70 4.07
CA GLN A 658 -4.33 -5.49 2.99
C GLN A 658 -5.42 -4.47 3.37
N ALA A 659 -6.11 -4.68 4.50
CA ALA A 659 -7.06 -3.74 5.10
C ALA A 659 -6.43 -3.03 6.32
N GLY A 660 -5.33 -2.30 6.06
CA GLY A 660 -4.60 -1.57 7.08
C GLY A 660 -5.30 -0.29 7.49
N TRP A 661 -4.51 0.66 7.97
CA TRP A 661 -5.04 1.92 8.47
C TRP A 661 -5.50 2.85 7.32
N TRP A 662 -4.64 3.10 6.33
CA TRP A 662 -4.96 3.96 5.18
C TRP A 662 -5.12 3.21 3.85
N CYS A 663 -4.99 1.89 3.86
CA CYS A 663 -5.07 1.05 2.66
C CYS A 663 -6.15 -0.01 2.84
N GLY A 664 -6.98 -0.18 1.81
CA GLY A 664 -8.01 -1.20 1.83
C GLY A 664 -9.18 -0.87 2.74
N ASN A 665 -10.07 -1.85 2.91
CA ASN A 665 -11.25 -1.71 3.74
C ASN A 665 -11.57 -3.03 4.45
N GLY A 666 -11.76 -3.02 5.76
CA GLY A 666 -12.27 -4.21 6.48
C GLY A 666 -13.66 -4.63 6.02
N SER A 667 -14.45 -3.66 5.55
CA SER A 667 -15.75 -3.86 4.92
C SER A 667 -15.90 -2.82 3.82
N LEU A 668 -16.11 -3.27 2.58
CA LEU A 668 -16.20 -2.40 1.43
C LEU A 668 -17.46 -1.52 1.50
N PRO A 669 -17.34 -0.20 1.27
CA PRO A 669 -18.49 0.67 1.25
C PRO A 669 -19.38 0.46 0.03
N ARG A 670 -20.66 0.76 0.17
CA ARG A 670 -21.54 0.98 -0.97
C ARG A 670 -21.39 2.43 -1.42
N VAL A 671 -20.83 2.65 -2.61
CA VAL A 671 -20.57 4.00 -3.13
C VAL A 671 -21.43 4.30 -4.35
N ALA A 672 -22.00 5.51 -4.37
CA ALA A 672 -22.63 6.10 -5.53
C ALA A 672 -22.09 7.53 -5.75
N GLN A 673 -21.69 7.83 -6.99
CA GLN A 673 -21.23 9.16 -7.38
C GLN A 673 -22.11 9.73 -8.48
N TRP A 674 -22.53 10.98 -8.30
CA TRP A 674 -23.15 11.81 -9.31
C TRP A 674 -22.31 13.07 -9.51
N LYS A 675 -21.52 13.11 -10.58
CA LYS A 675 -20.62 14.23 -10.91
C LYS A 675 -19.74 14.63 -9.72
N ASP A 676 -19.94 15.83 -9.16
CA ASP A 676 -19.24 16.47 -8.05
C ASP A 676 -19.76 16.05 -6.66
N ALA A 677 -20.77 15.18 -6.60
CA ALA A 677 -21.35 14.68 -5.36
C ALA A 677 -21.18 13.16 -5.21
N LEU A 678 -20.81 12.69 -4.03
CA LEU A 678 -20.62 11.27 -3.71
C LEU A 678 -21.22 10.90 -2.36
N ILE A 679 -21.80 9.70 -2.29
CA ILE A 679 -22.35 9.08 -1.07
C ILE A 679 -21.63 7.74 -0.88
N ALA A 680 -20.99 7.55 0.26
CA ALA A 680 -20.36 6.29 0.68
C ALA A 680 -21.01 5.76 1.96
N LEU A 681 -21.63 4.60 1.86
CA LEU A 681 -22.32 3.94 2.97
C LEU A 681 -21.45 2.79 3.51
N TYR A 682 -21.27 2.74 4.82
CA TYR A 682 -20.51 1.68 5.49
C TYR A 682 -21.42 0.88 6.41
N HIS A 683 -21.31 -0.45 6.33
CA HIS A 683 -21.96 -1.39 7.22
C HIS A 683 -20.92 -2.38 7.75
N LEU A 684 -20.45 -2.09 8.96
CA LEU A 684 -19.36 -2.78 9.62
C LEU A 684 -19.87 -4.05 10.32
N PRO A 685 -19.04 -5.10 10.46
CA PRO A 685 -19.36 -6.27 11.27
C PRO A 685 -19.65 -5.91 12.74
N ALA A 686 -20.48 -6.70 13.40
CA ALA A 686 -20.86 -6.46 14.80
C ALA A 686 -19.70 -6.64 15.79
N ASP A 687 -18.69 -7.39 15.39
CA ASP A 687 -17.48 -7.72 16.14
C ASP A 687 -16.25 -6.93 15.69
N ASP A 688 -16.45 -5.84 14.93
CA ASP A 688 -15.37 -4.95 14.54
C ASP A 688 -14.65 -4.34 15.75
N LEU A 689 -13.31 -4.40 15.75
CA LEU A 689 -12.49 -4.01 16.90
C LEU A 689 -12.42 -2.49 17.09
N LEU A 690 -12.43 -1.73 16.00
CA LEU A 690 -12.25 -0.28 16.03
C LEU A 690 -13.58 0.45 16.13
N GLY A 691 -14.63 -0.07 15.52
CA GLY A 691 -15.99 0.45 15.61
C GLY A 691 -16.17 1.83 14.97
N PHE A 692 -15.32 2.20 14.01
CA PHE A 692 -15.40 3.48 13.31
C PHE A 692 -14.98 3.37 11.84
N THR A 693 -15.39 4.37 11.06
CA THR A 693 -14.78 4.69 9.76
C THR A 693 -14.09 6.03 9.88
N HIS A 694 -13.11 6.28 9.03
CA HIS A 694 -12.37 7.54 9.06
C HIS A 694 -12.10 8.07 7.66
N ALA A 695 -11.69 9.34 7.60
CA ALA A 695 -11.27 10.01 6.39
C ALA A 695 -9.83 10.47 6.51
N PHE A 696 -9.06 10.26 5.44
CA PHE A 696 -7.78 10.94 5.25
C PHE A 696 -8.07 12.40 4.89
N PHE A 697 -7.65 13.33 5.73
CA PHE A 697 -7.90 14.76 5.61
C PHE A 697 -6.62 15.54 5.95
N PRO A 698 -5.66 15.62 5.01
CA PRO A 698 -4.33 16.16 5.28
C PRO A 698 -4.35 17.69 5.38
N ALA A 699 -4.58 18.23 6.58
CA ALA A 699 -4.70 19.69 6.79
C ALA A 699 -3.48 20.47 6.24
N TYR A 700 -2.29 19.89 6.31
CA TYR A 700 -1.04 20.48 5.80
C TYR A 700 -1.02 20.69 4.28
N ALA A 701 -1.84 19.97 3.52
CA ALA A 701 -1.89 20.04 2.06
C ALA A 701 -2.93 21.06 1.54
N PHE A 702 -3.73 21.64 2.42
CA PHE A 702 -4.76 22.62 2.09
C PHE A 702 -4.30 24.03 2.39
N ASP A 703 -4.72 24.98 1.56
CA ASP A 703 -4.45 26.41 1.78
C ASP A 703 -5.31 26.95 2.95
N GLU A 704 -6.50 26.37 3.12
CA GLU A 704 -7.47 26.73 4.15
C GLU A 704 -8.36 25.52 4.44
N HIS A 705 -8.70 25.28 5.70
CA HIS A 705 -9.67 24.27 6.11
C HIS A 705 -10.52 24.74 7.30
N ALA A 706 -11.71 24.18 7.46
CA ALA A 706 -12.61 24.49 8.56
C ALA A 706 -13.50 23.28 8.89
N ILE A 707 -13.91 23.13 10.16
CA ILE A 707 -14.90 22.14 10.58
C ILE A 707 -16.05 22.88 11.25
N GLU A 708 -17.23 22.82 10.65
CA GLU A 708 -18.42 23.52 11.13
C GLU A 708 -19.71 22.86 10.63
N GLY A 709 -20.78 22.91 11.44
CA GLY A 709 -22.10 22.41 11.02
C GLY A 709 -22.14 20.92 10.63
N GLY A 710 -21.23 20.11 11.17
CA GLY A 710 -21.10 18.69 10.81
C GLY A 710 -20.36 18.43 9.49
N TRP A 711 -19.73 19.45 8.90
CA TRP A 711 -18.94 19.34 7.68
C TRP A 711 -17.47 19.70 7.94
N ALA A 712 -16.56 18.99 7.29
CA ALA A 712 -15.17 19.39 7.13
C ALA A 712 -14.97 19.97 5.73
N PHE A 713 -14.42 21.18 5.65
CA PHE A 713 -14.18 21.92 4.43
C PHE A 713 -12.70 22.10 4.20
N ALA A 714 -12.26 22.00 2.95
CA ALA A 714 -10.91 22.36 2.56
C ALA A 714 -10.88 23.06 1.20
N ARG A 715 -9.90 23.94 1.04
CA ARG A 715 -9.54 24.59 -0.21
C ARG A 715 -8.09 24.27 -0.55
N HIS A 716 -7.85 23.91 -1.81
CA HIS A 716 -6.52 23.87 -2.39
C HIS A 716 -6.55 24.59 -3.74
N ARG A 717 -5.81 25.70 -3.85
CA ARG A 717 -5.90 26.65 -4.96
C ARG A 717 -7.36 27.09 -5.15
N GLU A 718 -7.91 26.86 -6.34
CA GLU A 718 -9.28 27.19 -6.73
C GLU A 718 -10.28 26.02 -6.57
N GLY A 719 -9.83 24.86 -6.10
CA GLY A 719 -10.66 23.68 -5.84
C GLY A 719 -11.12 23.60 -4.40
N TYR A 720 -12.37 23.18 -4.19
CA TYR A 720 -13.01 23.04 -2.87
C TYR A 720 -13.53 21.62 -2.65
N VAL A 721 -13.49 21.17 -1.40
CA VAL A 721 -14.14 19.94 -0.94
C VAL A 721 -14.89 20.19 0.36
N ALA A 722 -16.06 19.57 0.49
CA ALA A 722 -16.80 19.46 1.73
C ALA A 722 -17.12 17.99 2.02
N LEU A 723 -16.81 17.53 3.23
CA LEU A 723 -17.02 16.16 3.69
C LEU A 723 -17.96 16.14 4.89
N HIS A 724 -18.99 15.31 4.87
CA HIS A 724 -19.94 15.08 5.97
C HIS A 724 -19.88 13.62 6.43
N ALA A 725 -20.15 13.38 7.72
CA ALA A 725 -20.32 12.05 8.28
C ALA A 725 -21.60 12.02 9.12
N ALA A 726 -22.48 11.04 8.88
CA ALA A 726 -23.79 10.96 9.51
C ALA A 726 -23.72 10.77 11.04
N GLN A 727 -22.68 10.11 11.55
CA GLN A 727 -22.46 9.93 13.00
C GLN A 727 -21.66 11.07 13.65
N GLY A 728 -21.43 12.17 12.91
CA GLY A 728 -20.51 13.24 13.30
C GLY A 728 -19.05 12.84 13.10
N MET A 729 -18.16 13.82 13.09
CA MET A 729 -16.73 13.58 12.90
C MET A 729 -15.88 14.38 13.87
N THR A 730 -14.72 13.83 14.22
CA THR A 730 -13.71 14.48 15.07
C THR A 730 -12.38 14.53 14.34
N LEU A 731 -11.78 15.72 14.26
CA LEU A 731 -10.39 15.86 13.83
C LEU A 731 -9.48 15.32 14.92
N VAL A 732 -8.65 14.35 14.56
CA VAL A 732 -7.66 13.77 15.48
C VAL A 732 -6.50 14.75 15.61
N GLU A 733 -6.23 15.21 16.83
CA GLU A 733 -5.19 16.24 17.13
C GLU A 733 -3.92 15.65 17.76
N THR A 734 -3.90 14.34 18.03
CA THR A 734 -2.80 13.65 18.72
C THR A 734 -2.46 12.33 18.02
N GLY A 735 -1.27 11.80 18.30
CA GLY A 735 -0.82 10.55 17.69
C GLY A 735 -0.25 10.76 16.28
N ARG A 736 0.00 9.63 15.59
CA ARG A 736 0.84 9.62 14.38
C ARG A 736 0.24 10.33 13.17
N ASP A 737 -1.08 10.46 13.10
CA ASP A 737 -1.85 11.08 12.02
C ASP A 737 -2.61 12.32 12.53
N ALA A 738 -2.09 12.96 13.58
CA ALA A 738 -2.60 14.23 14.07
C ALA A 738 -2.75 15.24 12.91
N PHE A 739 -3.89 15.90 12.87
CA PHE A 739 -4.34 16.87 11.85
C PHE A 739 -4.42 16.30 10.43
N ARG A 740 -4.43 14.97 10.28
CA ARG A 740 -4.54 14.26 8.99
C ARG A 740 -5.71 13.28 8.93
N GLU A 741 -6.46 13.14 10.02
CA GLU A 741 -7.51 12.13 10.18
C GLU A 741 -8.80 12.75 10.76
N LEU A 742 -9.92 12.45 10.11
CA LEU A 742 -11.26 12.67 10.66
C LEU A 742 -11.88 11.32 11.02
N ARG A 743 -12.23 11.09 12.29
CA ARG A 743 -12.90 9.84 12.72
C ARG A 743 -14.40 10.03 12.89
N SER A 744 -15.16 9.03 12.46
CA SER A 744 -16.61 8.93 12.67
C SER A 744 -16.97 7.56 13.24
N ALA A 745 -17.34 7.54 14.51
CA ALA A 745 -17.68 6.32 15.24
C ALA A 745 -19.02 5.72 14.78
N GLY A 746 -19.17 4.41 14.98
CA GLY A 746 -20.41 3.66 14.75
C GLY A 746 -20.30 2.64 13.62
N LEU A 747 -20.98 1.50 13.82
CA LEU A 747 -20.98 0.37 12.89
C LEU A 747 -21.73 0.63 11.58
N ARG A 748 -22.54 1.69 11.53
CA ARG A 748 -23.34 2.08 10.37
C ARG A 748 -23.14 3.57 10.17
N ASN A 749 -22.57 3.94 9.03
CA ASN A 749 -22.22 5.33 8.76
C ASN A 749 -22.40 5.69 7.28
N ALA A 750 -22.67 6.96 7.03
CA ALA A 750 -22.73 7.54 5.69
C ALA A 750 -21.78 8.73 5.61
N TRP A 751 -20.89 8.70 4.62
CA TRP A 751 -20.01 9.82 4.27
C TRP A 751 -20.52 10.47 2.99
N LEU A 752 -20.63 11.81 3.00
CA LEU A 752 -21.02 12.59 1.82
C LEU A 752 -19.87 13.50 1.41
N CYS A 753 -19.54 13.53 0.13
CA CYS A 753 -18.52 14.41 -0.43
C CYS A 753 -19.14 15.32 -1.49
N GLN A 754 -18.97 16.64 -1.32
CA GLN A 754 -19.33 17.66 -2.30
C GLN A 754 -18.06 18.38 -2.75
N MET A 755 -17.77 18.29 -4.04
CA MET A 755 -16.72 19.08 -4.67
C MET A 755 -17.27 20.43 -5.13
N GLY A 756 -16.39 21.42 -5.20
CA GLY A 756 -16.67 22.74 -5.73
C GLY A 756 -15.43 23.39 -6.31
N ARG A 757 -15.61 24.56 -6.91
CA ARG A 757 -14.52 25.38 -7.45
C ARG A 757 -14.89 26.85 -7.53
N ALA A 758 -13.87 27.70 -7.45
CA ALA A 758 -14.06 29.15 -7.42
C ALA A 758 -14.85 29.70 -8.62
N ALA A 759 -14.59 29.15 -9.81
CA ALA A 759 -15.19 29.62 -11.06
C ALA A 759 -16.73 29.48 -11.12
N VAL A 760 -17.31 28.58 -10.30
CA VAL A 760 -18.75 28.28 -10.30
C VAL A 760 -19.38 28.61 -8.94
N ASP A 761 -18.64 28.40 -7.85
CA ASP A 761 -19.16 28.49 -6.47
C ASP A 761 -18.80 29.80 -5.76
N GLY A 762 -18.06 30.69 -6.43
CA GLY A 762 -17.55 31.92 -5.83
C GLY A 762 -16.44 31.63 -4.83
N SER A 763 -16.29 32.47 -3.82
CA SER A 763 -15.28 32.30 -2.78
C SER A 763 -15.52 31.03 -1.95
N PHE A 764 -14.47 30.56 -1.27
CA PHE A 764 -14.57 29.44 -0.34
C PHE A 764 -15.61 29.64 0.76
N ALA A 765 -15.79 30.88 1.23
CA ALA A 765 -16.81 31.23 2.21
C ALA A 765 -18.23 31.12 1.63
N GLU A 766 -18.43 31.44 0.35
CA GLU A 766 -19.71 31.28 -0.35
C GLU A 766 -20.03 29.81 -0.59
N PHE A 767 -19.04 29.01 -1.01
CA PHE A 767 -19.16 27.55 -1.12
C PHE A 767 -19.57 26.92 0.22
N ARG A 768 -18.86 27.23 1.31
CA ARG A 768 -19.20 26.76 2.68
C ARG A 768 -20.63 27.12 3.05
N ARG A 769 -21.04 28.37 2.82
CA ARG A 769 -22.41 28.83 3.10
C ARG A 769 -23.45 28.06 2.28
N ALA A 770 -23.17 27.78 1.00
CA ALA A 770 -24.05 27.01 0.15
C ALA A 770 -24.21 25.56 0.62
N VAL A 771 -23.10 24.91 1.01
CA VAL A 771 -23.13 23.54 1.56
C VAL A 771 -23.86 23.48 2.89
N LEU A 772 -23.63 24.44 3.80
CA LEU A 772 -24.34 24.50 5.09
C LEU A 772 -25.84 24.78 4.94
N ALA A 773 -26.24 25.46 3.87
CA ALA A 773 -27.65 25.66 3.54
C ALA A 773 -28.29 24.43 2.87
N ALA A 774 -27.49 23.47 2.41
CA ALA A 774 -27.97 22.26 1.78
C ALA A 774 -28.53 21.29 2.85
N ASN A 775 -29.74 20.82 2.61
CA ASN A 775 -30.41 19.89 3.53
C ASN A 775 -29.90 18.47 3.30
N VAL A 776 -29.33 17.88 4.36
CA VAL A 776 -28.98 16.47 4.45
C VAL A 776 -29.92 15.79 5.44
N ARG A 777 -30.49 14.66 5.04
CA ARG A 777 -31.21 13.75 5.92
C ARG A 777 -30.60 12.37 5.77
N VAL A 778 -30.12 11.83 6.89
CA VAL A 778 -29.68 10.45 6.96
C VAL A 778 -30.54 9.74 7.98
N SER A 779 -31.18 8.66 7.56
CA SER A 779 -31.91 7.74 8.43
C SER A 779 -31.27 6.38 8.26
N ASP A 780 -30.46 5.98 9.24
CA ASP A 780 -29.68 4.75 9.18
C ASP A 780 -28.71 4.74 7.97
N LEU A 781 -28.85 3.82 7.00
CA LEU A 781 -28.07 3.79 5.76
C LEU A 781 -28.90 4.27 4.55
N ALA A 782 -29.85 5.18 4.76
CA ALA A 782 -30.59 5.87 3.71
C ALA A 782 -30.32 7.37 3.77
N VAL A 783 -29.88 7.94 2.64
CA VAL A 783 -29.49 9.34 2.50
C VAL A 783 -30.45 10.03 1.53
N GLU A 784 -31.00 11.17 1.95
CA GLU A 784 -31.59 12.18 1.07
C GLU A 784 -30.77 13.46 1.20
N TRP A 785 -30.26 13.97 0.08
CA TRP A 785 -29.33 15.10 0.07
C TRP A 785 -29.61 16.02 -1.11
N ARG A 786 -29.81 17.31 -0.85
CA ARG A 786 -29.84 18.34 -1.90
C ARG A 786 -28.43 18.90 -2.11
N THR A 787 -27.86 18.71 -3.31
CA THR A 787 -26.53 19.22 -3.67
C THR A 787 -26.54 20.73 -3.84
N ILE A 788 -25.36 21.36 -3.89
CA ILE A 788 -25.24 22.79 -4.19
C ILE A 788 -25.56 23.13 -5.66
N ARG A 789 -25.76 22.11 -6.51
CA ARG A 789 -26.29 22.24 -7.88
C ARG A 789 -27.82 22.26 -7.94
N GLY A 790 -28.48 22.02 -6.81
CA GLY A 790 -29.94 22.03 -6.68
C GLY A 790 -30.60 20.67 -6.93
N GLU A 791 -29.84 19.65 -7.30
CA GLU A 791 -30.32 18.28 -7.54
C GLU A 791 -30.62 17.61 -6.19
N ARG A 792 -31.68 16.79 -6.13
CA ARG A 792 -31.99 15.95 -4.98
C ARG A 792 -31.48 14.53 -5.23
N LEU A 793 -30.42 14.15 -4.52
CA LEU A 793 -29.92 12.78 -4.48
C LEU A 793 -30.66 11.99 -3.40
N ALA A 794 -31.03 10.75 -3.73
CA ALA A 794 -31.37 9.75 -2.73
C ALA A 794 -30.67 8.44 -3.03
N PHE A 795 -30.07 7.84 -2.00
CA PHE A 795 -29.35 6.58 -2.10
C PHE A 795 -29.41 5.87 -0.75
N GLY A 796 -29.59 4.55 -0.76
CA GLY A 796 -29.63 3.77 0.47
C GLY A 796 -28.82 2.49 0.36
N TRP A 797 -28.83 1.64 1.37
CA TRP A 797 -28.09 0.37 1.32
C TRP A 797 -28.70 -0.62 0.34
N HIS A 798 -30.03 -0.57 0.14
CA HIS A 798 -30.77 -1.47 -0.77
C HIS A 798 -31.48 -0.73 -1.90
N GLU A 799 -31.54 0.60 -1.84
CA GLU A 799 -32.24 1.47 -2.77
C GLU A 799 -31.29 1.92 -3.90
N PRO A 800 -31.80 2.13 -5.13
CA PRO A 800 -30.98 2.68 -6.21
C PRO A 800 -30.58 4.13 -5.93
N LEU A 801 -29.54 4.60 -6.62
CA LEU A 801 -29.29 6.04 -6.72
C LEU A 801 -30.44 6.68 -7.51
N THR A 802 -31.03 7.74 -6.96
CA THR A 802 -31.97 8.58 -7.69
C THR A 802 -31.50 10.03 -7.70
N VAL A 803 -31.69 10.70 -8.84
CA VAL A 803 -31.47 12.13 -9.04
C VAL A 803 -32.81 12.75 -9.39
N ASP A 804 -33.30 13.68 -8.55
CA ASP A 804 -34.62 14.31 -8.66
C ASP A 804 -35.77 13.29 -8.76
N GLY A 805 -35.61 12.12 -8.12
CA GLY A 805 -36.58 11.04 -8.11
C GLY A 805 -36.51 10.09 -9.32
N ARG A 806 -35.61 10.33 -10.27
CA ARG A 806 -35.33 9.41 -11.38
C ARG A 806 -34.16 8.50 -11.01
N ALA A 807 -34.32 7.19 -11.18
CA ALA A 807 -33.22 6.24 -10.96
C ALA A 807 -32.10 6.46 -11.98
N GLU A 808 -30.87 6.55 -11.48
CA GLU A 808 -29.66 6.67 -12.30
C GLU A 808 -28.85 5.37 -12.21
N PRO A 809 -28.48 4.75 -13.35
CA PRO A 809 -27.65 3.56 -13.35
C PRO A 809 -26.27 3.85 -12.76
N ILE A 810 -25.86 3.00 -11.81
CA ILE A 810 -24.51 3.00 -11.22
C ILE A 810 -23.72 1.74 -11.61
N THR A 811 -24.33 0.87 -12.42
CA THR A 811 -23.71 -0.34 -12.98
C THR A 811 -24.14 -0.53 -14.43
N GLY A 812 -23.48 -1.45 -15.14
CA GLY A 812 -23.82 -1.79 -16.52
C GLY A 812 -23.37 -0.75 -17.53
N PHE A 813 -22.27 -0.04 -17.25
CA PHE A 813 -21.72 0.94 -18.17
C PHE A 813 -21.19 0.29 -19.46
N ARG A 814 -20.97 1.14 -20.46
CA ARG A 814 -20.14 0.85 -21.64
C ARG A 814 -18.72 0.47 -21.21
N HIS A 815 -17.94 -0.16 -22.10
CA HIS A 815 -16.53 -0.43 -21.82
C HIS A 815 -15.83 0.88 -21.47
N VAL A 816 -16.02 1.92 -22.28
CA VAL A 816 -15.63 3.31 -21.99
C VAL A 816 -16.71 4.26 -22.50
N GLU A 817 -17.03 5.29 -21.72
CA GLU A 817 -17.89 6.41 -22.12
C GLU A 817 -17.40 7.72 -21.50
N ASN A 818 -16.83 8.60 -22.34
CA ASN A 818 -16.44 9.96 -21.97
C ASN A 818 -16.45 10.87 -23.22
N PRO A 819 -16.09 12.16 -23.11
CA PRO A 819 -16.08 13.07 -24.26
C PRO A 819 -15.10 12.70 -25.38
N TYR A 820 -14.05 11.92 -25.09
CA TYR A 820 -13.03 11.54 -26.05
C TYR A 820 -13.28 10.21 -26.73
N ALA A 821 -13.96 9.27 -26.06
CA ALA A 821 -14.15 7.91 -26.55
C ALA A 821 -15.46 7.29 -26.08
N ARG A 822 -16.02 6.43 -26.95
CA ARG A 822 -17.16 5.56 -26.64
C ARG A 822 -16.92 4.17 -27.20
N ALA A 823 -17.02 3.14 -26.37
CA ALA A 823 -16.88 1.74 -26.77
C ALA A 823 -17.88 0.85 -26.02
N GLU A 824 -18.59 -0.02 -26.74
CA GLU A 824 -19.49 -1.02 -26.13
C GLU A 824 -18.72 -2.07 -25.33
N PHE A 825 -19.40 -2.80 -24.44
CA PHE A 825 -18.80 -3.91 -23.70
C PHE A 825 -19.39 -5.26 -24.19
N PRO A 826 -18.57 -6.27 -24.56
CA PRO A 826 -17.12 -6.17 -24.79
C PRO A 826 -16.80 -5.28 -25.99
N ALA A 827 -15.68 -4.57 -25.94
CA ALA A 827 -15.27 -3.68 -27.01
C ALA A 827 -14.63 -4.48 -28.15
N HIS A 828 -14.95 -4.17 -29.40
CA HIS A 828 -14.25 -4.74 -30.57
C HIS A 828 -13.27 -3.74 -31.21
N SER A 829 -13.55 -2.46 -31.03
CA SER A 829 -12.70 -1.34 -31.40
C SER A 829 -12.98 -0.16 -30.46
N MET A 830 -12.11 0.84 -30.46
CA MET A 830 -12.30 2.08 -29.74
C MET A 830 -11.78 3.26 -30.56
N ASP A 831 -12.62 4.26 -30.76
CA ASP A 831 -12.23 5.53 -31.37
C ASP A 831 -11.97 6.55 -30.26
N ILE A 832 -10.78 7.15 -30.26
CA ILE A 832 -10.35 8.19 -29.34
C ILE A 832 -10.14 9.47 -30.14
N GLY A 833 -10.77 10.57 -29.76
CA GLY A 833 -10.60 11.86 -30.44
C GLY A 833 -10.40 13.02 -29.46
N CYS A 834 -9.62 14.01 -29.89
CA CYS A 834 -9.47 15.31 -29.22
C CYS A 834 -9.13 16.35 -30.29
N GLY A 835 -9.92 17.42 -30.36
CA GLY A 835 -9.81 18.38 -31.47
C GLY A 835 -10.11 17.72 -32.82
N GLU A 836 -9.18 17.86 -33.77
CA GLU A 836 -9.29 17.28 -35.12
C GLU A 836 -8.62 15.90 -35.26
N ASP A 837 -7.85 15.48 -34.24
CA ASP A 837 -7.11 14.23 -34.25
C ASP A 837 -7.96 13.05 -33.78
N MET A 838 -7.76 11.89 -34.41
CA MET A 838 -8.45 10.63 -34.07
C MET A 838 -7.49 9.45 -34.11
N LEU A 839 -7.55 8.63 -33.06
CA LEU A 839 -6.86 7.35 -32.95
C LEU A 839 -7.90 6.23 -32.90
N ARG A 840 -7.83 5.29 -33.84
CA ARG A 840 -8.69 4.11 -33.87
C ARG A 840 -7.91 2.87 -33.44
N LEU A 841 -8.39 2.22 -32.40
CA LEU A 841 -7.84 0.99 -31.85
C LEU A 841 -8.69 -0.20 -32.31
N HIS A 842 -8.05 -1.20 -32.91
CA HIS A 842 -8.70 -2.45 -33.34
C HIS A 842 -8.27 -3.60 -32.44
N PHE A 843 -9.23 -4.30 -31.82
CA PHE A 843 -8.94 -5.38 -30.86
C PHE A 843 -9.03 -6.78 -31.48
N ALA A 844 -9.14 -6.86 -32.81
CA ALA A 844 -9.34 -8.06 -33.62
C ALA A 844 -8.42 -8.05 -34.83
#